data_AF-A0A5K7YGS5-F1
#
_entry.id   AF-A0A5K7YGS5-F1
#
_cell.length_a   1.000
_cell.length_b   1.000
_cell.length_c   1.000
_cell.angle_alpha   90.00
_cell.angle_beta   90.00
_cell.angle_gamma   90.00
#
_symmetry.space_group_name_H-M   'P 1'
#
loop_
_entity.id
_entity.type
_entity.pdbx_description
1 polymer ?
#
loop_
_entity_poly.entity_id
_entity_poly.type
_entity_poly.pdbx_seq_one_letter_code
_entity_poly.pdbx_strand_id
1 'polypeptide(L)'
;MGVPLIKEFLAGDSKEIRDLANNEAALVGFLTLAKGIDDLPDMAIRFYEESRSLYQVTASGYSIQELIETLSEFFGPPAKPPGKGLPVSLRFEPTVKYLGGIRKDQVLFLNKLKTGAFYGALWPWTRDADKTEILLGFCSSSMSDADYSRLSTLVQKFISKKKIETVSGVGGQIHGISLPSFLQMSEMEEATYTLKVTSGERTGHLYLDGGSLIAAAFEGQTGNDAAYRIISWDNAAIQIEAADPDRVREIHDPLMHVMMESLKIKDESGIAPSPPQKAEKTPPVEPPGTKKELRSKKKPVKKVSRPAPQESAPPAAAPPPQPDPLVHVPFKKATDHSVGKQDQMSRTLKLLIVLGVVIVFAIVVTGGGKLLRKRQVNRRYDQLIADLTVTKALDAQIVLMMQYLKAYPEDAHRSELEGRLNEAYLEIEKRDYEKTILDVNRLPIDEKFEKKALSLYTAFLSKYPQSDYVDQINDAIGGIRQLLGTAYFEDLKKVAATDFLERYAAYREYLAQFPDGTEREAVERMIGDLAKEYYGLLEEQTGGCDDREDWDDCIDQCDRFLSAFSNDVFAEKVMALRTVLQDKKDVAALAARAALLADDIAGARKVYTDYLAERPATTQKEAVAGLIAALDADLARQAAWENAAAYAKNPVNDIFSRIKRLDMYLDNHPAGRYAVRARNLRSQLEPELQDAIRARREEAARRDLLARQQAEQAKRANEARRIKALEAQVARQLSPVASRFVDRRNGTFSDRVTGLTWCLLDSHLDLGKCITHREASAYVAELRTGGHSDWRLPTAGELATLYKNKPFFPGTGAAWYWTSESFVRGYHHVVDVVTSVPETEFKRVSENEDSCGAVRAVRR
;
A
#
# COMPACT_ATOMS: atom_id res chain seq x y z
N MET A 1 -19.96 21.19 -0.56
CA MET A 1 -19.38 21.65 -1.86
C MET A 1 -19.31 20.50 -2.87
N GLY A 2 -20.01 20.55 -4.02
CA GLY A 2 -20.05 19.45 -5.01
C GLY A 2 -19.04 19.52 -6.18
N VAL A 3 -18.38 20.66 -6.36
CA VAL A 3 -17.55 21.00 -7.54
C VAL A 3 -16.46 19.96 -7.91
N PRO A 4 -15.74 19.30 -6.97
CA PRO A 4 -14.71 18.34 -7.34
C PRO A 4 -15.25 17.12 -8.10
N LEU A 5 -16.36 16.54 -7.63
CA LEU A 5 -16.99 15.35 -8.24
C LEU A 5 -17.50 15.63 -9.65
N ILE A 6 -18.09 16.81 -9.85
CA ILE A 6 -18.58 17.24 -11.16
C ILE A 6 -17.41 17.42 -12.13
N LYS A 7 -16.32 18.08 -11.71
CA LYS A 7 -15.11 18.25 -12.54
C LYS A 7 -14.44 16.92 -12.92
N GLU A 8 -14.40 15.97 -12.00
CA GLU A 8 -13.87 14.61 -12.24
C GLU A 8 -14.69 13.84 -13.29
N PHE A 9 -16.02 13.92 -13.22
CA PHE A 9 -16.90 13.33 -14.22
C PHE A 9 -16.74 14.00 -15.59
N LEU A 10 -16.73 15.35 -15.63
CA LEU A 10 -16.66 16.15 -16.85
C LEU A 10 -15.31 16.11 -17.58
N ALA A 11 -14.28 15.47 -17.01
CA ALA A 11 -12.98 15.29 -17.64
C ALA A 11 -12.93 14.16 -18.70
N GLY A 12 -14.06 13.53 -19.03
CA GLY A 12 -14.13 12.42 -20.00
C GLY A 12 -14.21 12.85 -21.48
N ASP A 13 -13.63 12.04 -22.37
CA ASP A 13 -13.49 12.34 -23.81
C ASP A 13 -14.73 12.06 -24.68
N SER A 14 -15.77 11.39 -24.16
CA SER A 14 -16.96 11.07 -24.97
C SER A 14 -17.70 12.34 -25.43
N LYS A 15 -18.47 12.24 -26.53
CA LYS A 15 -19.19 13.41 -27.07
C LYS A 15 -20.25 13.89 -26.09
N GLU A 16 -20.84 12.95 -25.37
CA GLU A 16 -21.88 13.11 -24.37
C GLU A 16 -21.34 13.78 -23.10
N ILE A 17 -20.18 13.36 -22.59
CA ILE A 17 -19.54 14.04 -21.46
C ILE A 17 -19.11 15.45 -21.86
N ARG A 18 -18.59 15.66 -23.08
CA ARG A 18 -18.28 17.00 -23.59
C ARG A 18 -19.52 17.88 -23.76
N ASP A 19 -20.67 17.35 -24.18
CA ASP A 19 -21.91 18.11 -24.25
C ASP A 19 -22.45 18.43 -22.86
N LEU A 20 -22.34 17.51 -21.89
CA LEU A 20 -22.62 17.76 -20.48
C LEU A 20 -21.67 18.81 -19.86
N ALA A 21 -20.39 18.84 -20.26
CA ALA A 21 -19.43 19.84 -19.80
C ALA A 21 -19.76 21.23 -20.35
N ASN A 22 -20.12 21.32 -21.63
CA ASN A 22 -20.60 22.57 -22.25
C ASN A 22 -21.94 23.05 -21.67
N ASN A 23 -22.68 22.18 -20.98
CA ASN A 23 -23.96 22.46 -20.33
C ASN A 23 -23.90 22.16 -18.82
N GLU A 24 -22.77 22.46 -18.15
CA GLU A 24 -22.55 22.16 -16.72
C GLU A 24 -23.71 22.65 -15.82
N ALA A 25 -24.29 23.81 -16.13
CA ALA A 25 -25.46 24.35 -15.42
C ALA A 25 -26.69 23.42 -15.46
N ALA A 26 -26.90 22.68 -16.56
CA ALA A 26 -28.00 21.71 -16.67
C ALA A 26 -27.71 20.46 -15.81
N LEU A 27 -26.46 19.99 -15.77
CA LEU A 27 -26.05 18.89 -14.90
C LEU A 27 -26.18 19.28 -13.41
N VAL A 28 -25.71 20.47 -13.03
CA VAL A 28 -25.85 21.01 -11.67
C VAL A 28 -27.32 21.17 -11.28
N GLY A 29 -28.16 21.70 -12.18
CA GLY A 29 -29.60 21.81 -11.98
C GLY A 29 -30.28 20.45 -11.76
N PHE A 30 -29.96 19.46 -12.58
CA PHE A 30 -30.48 18.08 -12.45
C PHE A 30 -30.08 17.44 -11.11
N LEU A 31 -28.80 17.56 -10.72
CA LEU A 31 -28.28 17.07 -9.44
C LEU A 31 -28.96 17.77 -8.24
N THR A 32 -29.26 19.07 -8.40
CA THR A 32 -29.94 19.88 -7.36
C THR A 32 -31.40 19.47 -7.23
N LEU A 33 -32.12 19.24 -8.34
CA LEU A 33 -33.48 18.70 -8.34
C LEU A 33 -33.53 17.32 -7.68
N ALA A 34 -32.65 16.39 -8.09
CA ALA A 34 -32.63 15.04 -7.53
C ALA A 34 -32.40 15.06 -6.02
N LYS A 35 -31.52 15.94 -5.53
CA LYS A 35 -31.33 16.13 -4.08
C LYS A 35 -32.52 16.82 -3.41
N GLY A 36 -33.13 17.82 -4.05
CA GLY A 36 -34.34 18.48 -3.54
C GLY A 36 -35.50 17.50 -3.33
N ILE A 37 -35.66 16.52 -4.23
CA ILE A 37 -36.65 15.43 -4.07
C ILE A 37 -36.23 14.45 -2.97
N ASP A 38 -34.95 14.09 -2.87
CA ASP A 38 -34.42 13.19 -1.82
C ASP A 38 -34.51 13.76 -0.39
N ASP A 39 -34.61 15.09 -0.26
CA ASP A 39 -34.77 15.81 1.01
C ASP A 39 -36.26 16.04 1.40
N LEU A 40 -37.23 15.65 0.55
CA LEU A 40 -38.66 15.72 0.87
C LEU A 40 -39.08 14.57 1.81
N PRO A 41 -40.00 14.80 2.78
CA PRO A 41 -40.55 13.73 3.61
C PRO A 41 -41.36 12.71 2.80
N ASP A 42 -41.58 11.52 3.36
CA ASP A 42 -42.40 10.44 2.79
C ASP A 42 -41.95 9.92 1.40
N MET A 43 -40.64 10.02 1.15
CA MET A 43 -39.94 9.49 -0.01
C MET A 43 -39.35 8.10 0.27
N ALA A 44 -39.90 7.06 -0.37
CA ALA A 44 -39.51 5.66 -0.15
C ALA A 44 -38.74 5.06 -1.34
N ILE A 45 -37.51 4.60 -1.10
CA ILE A 45 -36.71 3.84 -2.07
C ILE A 45 -37.16 2.36 -2.04
N ARG A 46 -37.39 1.76 -3.20
CA ARG A 46 -37.72 0.32 -3.31
C ARG A 46 -36.44 -0.52 -3.27
N PHE A 47 -36.34 -1.43 -2.30
CA PHE A 47 -35.11 -2.22 -2.03
C PHE A 47 -34.89 -3.43 -2.97
N TYR A 48 -35.84 -3.76 -3.86
CA TYR A 48 -35.87 -5.05 -4.59
C TYR A 48 -35.92 -4.94 -6.13
N GLU A 49 -35.67 -3.77 -6.71
CA GLU A 49 -35.62 -3.58 -8.16
C GLU A 49 -34.34 -2.83 -8.55
N GLU A 50 -33.64 -3.31 -9.59
CA GLU A 50 -32.58 -2.53 -10.23
C GLU A 50 -33.19 -1.22 -10.75
N SER A 51 -32.64 -0.07 -10.31
CA SER A 51 -33.18 1.24 -10.68
C SER A 51 -33.14 1.43 -12.19
N ARG A 52 -34.28 1.79 -12.78
CA ARG A 52 -34.43 2.00 -14.23
C ARG A 52 -34.08 3.43 -14.66
N SER A 53 -33.41 4.18 -13.79
CA SER A 53 -33.13 5.61 -13.92
C SER A 53 -31.94 5.99 -13.04
N LEU A 54 -31.39 7.20 -13.21
CA LEU A 54 -30.25 7.66 -12.39
C LEU A 54 -30.67 7.91 -10.93
N TYR A 55 -31.93 8.29 -10.72
CA TYR A 55 -32.58 8.41 -9.43
C TYR A 55 -34.05 7.98 -9.56
N GLN A 56 -34.54 7.18 -8.61
CA GLN A 56 -35.89 6.61 -8.61
C GLN A 56 -36.41 6.50 -7.17
N VAL A 57 -37.61 7.02 -6.90
CA VAL A 57 -38.20 7.03 -5.55
C VAL A 57 -39.74 7.00 -5.62
N THR A 58 -40.40 6.43 -4.61
CA THR A 58 -41.86 6.50 -4.47
C THR A 58 -42.24 7.59 -3.49
N ALA A 59 -42.87 8.66 -3.97
CA ALA A 59 -43.50 9.67 -3.13
C ALA A 59 -44.86 9.16 -2.63
N SER A 60 -45.12 9.30 -1.33
CA SER A 60 -46.43 9.01 -0.71
C SER A 60 -47.04 10.30 -0.14
N GLY A 61 -48.33 10.54 -0.34
CA GLY A 61 -49.03 11.69 0.23
C GLY A 61 -48.86 13.02 -0.52
N TYR A 62 -48.16 13.03 -1.65
CA TYR A 62 -48.05 14.18 -2.56
C TYR A 62 -49.05 14.06 -3.71
N SER A 63 -49.72 15.17 -4.03
CA SER A 63 -50.50 15.24 -5.27
C SER A 63 -49.58 15.27 -6.49
N ILE A 64 -50.09 14.77 -7.62
CA ILE A 64 -49.36 14.83 -8.89
C ILE A 64 -49.08 16.29 -9.34
N GLN A 65 -49.84 17.26 -8.85
CA GLN A 65 -49.68 18.68 -9.18
C GLN A 65 -48.49 19.31 -8.43
N GLU A 66 -48.33 19.02 -7.14
CA GLU A 66 -47.17 19.46 -6.35
C GLU A 66 -45.87 18.89 -6.95
N LEU A 67 -45.86 17.61 -7.31
CA LEU A 67 -44.72 16.97 -7.98
C LEU A 67 -44.44 17.57 -9.36
N ILE A 68 -45.48 17.99 -10.10
CA ILE A 68 -45.30 18.73 -11.37
C ILE A 68 -44.61 20.06 -11.12
N GLU A 69 -44.99 20.79 -10.07
CA GLU A 69 -44.40 22.10 -9.74
C GLU A 69 -42.93 21.94 -9.36
N THR A 70 -42.57 20.98 -8.48
CA THR A 70 -41.18 20.66 -8.13
C THR A 70 -40.32 20.31 -9.35
N LEU A 71 -40.80 19.44 -10.25
CA LEU A 71 -40.04 19.09 -11.46
C LEU A 71 -39.96 20.26 -12.47
N SER A 72 -40.96 21.15 -12.48
CA SER A 72 -41.00 22.29 -13.40
C SER A 72 -39.94 23.35 -13.10
N GLU A 73 -39.40 23.41 -11.87
CA GLU A 73 -38.30 24.34 -11.53
C GLU A 73 -37.05 24.14 -12.40
N PHE A 74 -36.74 22.88 -12.74
CA PHE A 74 -35.60 22.53 -13.59
C PHE A 74 -36.00 22.26 -15.06
N PHE A 75 -37.12 21.57 -15.28
CA PHE A 75 -37.52 21.13 -16.62
C PHE A 75 -38.40 22.12 -17.38
N GLY A 76 -38.98 23.12 -16.70
CA GLY A 76 -40.07 23.91 -17.24
C GLY A 76 -41.36 23.07 -17.42
N PRO A 77 -42.32 23.51 -18.25
CA PRO A 77 -43.61 22.86 -18.36
C PRO A 77 -43.50 21.41 -18.90
N PRO A 78 -44.36 20.48 -18.45
CA PRO A 78 -44.27 19.07 -18.85
C PRO A 78 -44.51 18.89 -20.35
N ALA A 79 -43.53 18.28 -21.03
CA ALA A 79 -43.61 17.89 -22.44
C ALA A 79 -44.82 16.97 -22.72
N LYS A 80 -45.21 16.15 -21.72
CA LYS A 80 -46.49 15.43 -21.69
C LYS A 80 -47.15 15.66 -20.32
N PRO A 81 -48.23 16.47 -20.23
CA PRO A 81 -48.97 16.69 -18.97
C PRO A 81 -49.89 15.50 -18.62
N PRO A 82 -50.36 15.39 -17.37
CA PRO A 82 -51.30 14.34 -16.96
C PRO A 82 -52.64 14.44 -17.71
N GLY A 83 -53.38 13.33 -17.78
CA GLY A 83 -54.68 13.19 -18.46
C GLY A 83 -54.63 13.20 -20.00
N LYS A 84 -53.67 13.89 -20.62
CA LYS A 84 -53.54 13.97 -22.09
C LYS A 84 -52.86 12.71 -22.66
N GLY A 85 -53.15 12.38 -23.93
CA GLY A 85 -52.42 11.35 -24.66
C GLY A 85 -51.01 11.80 -25.05
N LEU A 86 -50.13 10.86 -25.40
CA LEU A 86 -48.77 11.17 -25.87
C LEU A 86 -48.82 11.97 -27.19
N PRO A 87 -48.26 13.19 -27.25
CA PRO A 87 -48.15 13.99 -28.47
C PRO A 87 -47.44 13.23 -29.59
N VAL A 88 -47.86 13.46 -30.85
CA VAL A 88 -47.28 12.78 -32.03
C VAL A 88 -45.77 13.06 -32.15
N SER A 89 -45.34 14.28 -31.84
CA SER A 89 -43.93 14.69 -31.81
C SER A 89 -43.07 13.87 -30.83
N LEU A 90 -43.64 13.38 -29.73
CA LEU A 90 -42.90 12.61 -28.72
C LEU A 90 -42.85 11.11 -28.98
N ARG A 91 -43.61 10.59 -29.96
CA ARG A 91 -43.72 9.13 -30.22
C ARG A 91 -42.40 8.45 -30.58
N PHE A 92 -41.45 9.19 -31.12
CA PHE A 92 -40.15 8.70 -31.58
C PHE A 92 -38.97 9.19 -30.73
N GLU A 93 -39.23 9.88 -29.62
CA GLU A 93 -38.17 10.32 -28.70
C GLU A 93 -37.53 9.10 -28.02
N PRO A 94 -36.18 9.00 -27.97
CA PRO A 94 -35.48 7.89 -27.35
C PRO A 94 -35.95 7.61 -25.90
N THR A 95 -36.19 8.67 -25.13
CA THR A 95 -36.71 8.59 -23.74
C THR A 95 -38.03 7.84 -23.64
N VAL A 96 -38.97 8.01 -24.59
CA VAL A 96 -40.27 7.32 -24.57
C VAL A 96 -40.09 5.82 -24.84
N LYS A 97 -39.15 5.46 -25.71
CA LYS A 97 -38.80 4.05 -25.96
C LYS A 97 -38.09 3.44 -24.74
N TYR A 98 -37.15 4.16 -24.13
CA TYR A 98 -36.42 3.75 -22.93
C TYR A 98 -37.37 3.47 -21.76
N LEU A 99 -38.35 4.34 -21.53
CA LEU A 99 -39.36 4.22 -20.48
C LEU A 99 -40.45 3.16 -20.76
N GLY A 100 -40.41 2.47 -21.90
CA GLY A 100 -41.40 1.44 -22.26
C GLY A 100 -42.76 1.99 -22.72
N GLY A 101 -42.82 3.26 -23.14
CA GLY A 101 -44.05 3.98 -23.46
C GLY A 101 -44.62 4.76 -22.27
N ILE A 102 -45.58 5.65 -22.52
CA ILE A 102 -46.13 6.56 -21.51
C ILE A 102 -47.66 6.61 -21.60
N ARG A 103 -48.32 6.31 -20.47
CA ARG A 103 -49.78 6.25 -20.32
C ARG A 103 -50.41 7.65 -20.23
N LYS A 104 -51.75 7.70 -20.27
CA LYS A 104 -52.51 8.97 -20.17
C LYS A 104 -52.39 9.64 -18.79
N ASP A 105 -52.28 8.85 -17.73
CA ASP A 105 -52.15 9.28 -16.33
C ASP A 105 -50.73 9.76 -15.95
N GLN A 106 -49.71 9.28 -16.65
CA GLN A 106 -48.30 9.58 -16.37
C GLN A 106 -47.85 10.96 -16.90
N VAL A 107 -46.78 11.53 -16.35
CA VAL A 107 -46.21 12.82 -16.79
C VAL A 107 -44.80 12.60 -17.36
N LEU A 108 -44.41 13.38 -18.38
CA LEU A 108 -43.03 13.45 -18.88
C LEU A 108 -42.54 14.89 -18.98
N PHE A 109 -41.33 15.09 -18.48
CA PHE A 109 -40.49 16.28 -18.61
C PHE A 109 -39.23 15.93 -19.43
N LEU A 110 -38.74 16.89 -20.22
CA LEU A 110 -37.54 16.74 -21.04
C LEU A 110 -36.75 18.05 -21.05
N ASN A 111 -35.46 17.99 -20.73
CA ASN A 111 -34.50 19.08 -20.94
C ASN A 111 -33.44 18.58 -21.93
N LYS A 112 -33.48 19.09 -23.18
CA LYS A 112 -32.74 18.55 -24.32
C LYS A 112 -31.38 19.21 -24.48
N LEU A 113 -30.34 18.39 -24.63
CA LEU A 113 -28.99 18.76 -25.05
C LEU A 113 -28.76 18.32 -26.52
N LYS A 114 -27.53 18.44 -27.04
CA LYS A 114 -27.20 18.04 -28.43
C LYS A 114 -27.06 16.52 -28.57
N THR A 115 -26.53 15.84 -27.55
CA THR A 115 -26.23 14.39 -27.60
C THR A 115 -27.17 13.53 -26.76
N GLY A 116 -28.17 14.12 -26.10
CA GLY A 116 -29.12 13.43 -25.23
C GLY A 116 -30.10 14.39 -24.56
N ALA A 117 -30.89 13.90 -23.62
CA ALA A 117 -31.81 14.71 -22.83
C ALA A 117 -31.88 14.21 -21.38
N PHE A 118 -31.88 15.14 -20.43
CA PHE A 118 -32.38 14.84 -19.09
C PHE A 118 -33.90 14.65 -19.17
N TYR A 119 -34.42 13.74 -18.37
CA TYR A 119 -35.85 13.49 -18.26
C TYR A 119 -36.29 13.35 -16.81
N GLY A 120 -37.55 13.73 -16.57
CA GLY A 120 -38.28 13.44 -15.35
C GLY A 120 -39.62 12.81 -15.70
N ALA A 121 -40.02 11.76 -15.00
CA ALA A 121 -41.30 11.11 -15.20
C ALA A 121 -42.02 10.88 -13.85
N LEU A 122 -43.35 11.04 -13.87
CA LEU A 122 -44.22 10.81 -12.72
C LEU A 122 -45.22 9.69 -13.07
N TRP A 123 -45.15 8.59 -12.31
CA TRP A 123 -45.89 7.36 -12.52
C TRP A 123 -46.81 7.06 -11.33
N PRO A 124 -48.06 7.57 -11.33
CA PRO A 124 -49.03 7.23 -10.29
C PRO A 124 -49.39 5.73 -10.31
N TRP A 125 -49.55 5.13 -9.13
CA TRP A 125 -49.86 3.71 -8.99
C TRP A 125 -51.36 3.46 -9.25
N THR A 126 -51.67 2.47 -10.09
CA THR A 126 -53.05 2.18 -10.52
C THR A 126 -53.97 1.65 -9.41
N ARG A 127 -53.42 1.18 -8.28
CA ARG A 127 -54.18 0.64 -7.14
C ARG A 127 -54.09 1.50 -5.88
N ASP A 128 -53.29 2.56 -5.89
CA ASP A 128 -52.93 3.34 -4.72
C ASP A 128 -52.65 4.78 -5.17
N ALA A 129 -53.71 5.60 -5.24
CA ALA A 129 -53.63 6.92 -5.87
C ALA A 129 -52.75 7.92 -5.10
N ASP A 130 -52.47 7.64 -3.83
CA ASP A 130 -51.61 8.46 -2.96
C ASP A 130 -50.11 8.17 -3.18
N LYS A 131 -49.77 7.22 -4.06
CA LYS A 131 -48.39 6.87 -4.41
C LYS A 131 -48.05 7.21 -5.86
N THR A 132 -46.99 7.99 -6.03
CA THR A 132 -46.41 8.32 -7.33
C THR A 132 -44.93 7.94 -7.35
N GLU A 133 -44.55 7.13 -8.32
CA GLU A 133 -43.15 6.83 -8.58
C GLU A 133 -42.52 7.94 -9.43
N ILE A 134 -41.42 8.51 -8.95
CA ILE A 134 -40.65 9.58 -9.58
C ILE A 134 -39.41 8.95 -10.19
N LEU A 135 -39.17 9.21 -11.47
CA LEU A 135 -37.99 8.72 -12.20
C LEU A 135 -37.25 9.91 -12.80
N LEU A 136 -35.98 10.09 -12.44
CA LEU A 136 -35.09 11.10 -13.00
C LEU A 136 -33.90 10.41 -13.68
N GLY A 137 -33.61 10.79 -14.92
CA GLY A 137 -32.48 10.21 -15.64
C GLY A 137 -31.97 11.05 -16.80
N PHE A 138 -30.99 10.49 -17.50
CA PHE A 138 -30.47 10.99 -18.77
C PHE A 138 -30.70 9.94 -19.84
N CYS A 139 -31.05 10.35 -21.06
CA CYS A 139 -31.23 9.44 -22.19
C CYS A 139 -30.41 9.94 -23.38
N SER A 140 -29.54 9.07 -23.89
CA SER A 140 -28.75 9.29 -25.10
C SER A 140 -28.73 7.98 -25.89
N SER A 141 -28.76 8.08 -27.22
CA SER A 141 -28.67 6.91 -28.11
C SER A 141 -27.23 6.42 -28.36
N SER A 142 -26.21 7.13 -27.83
CA SER A 142 -24.79 6.89 -28.12
C SER A 142 -23.87 6.88 -26.89
N MET A 143 -24.38 7.18 -25.70
CA MET A 143 -23.62 7.06 -24.45
C MET A 143 -23.30 5.59 -24.14
N SER A 144 -22.08 5.32 -23.68
CA SER A 144 -21.67 3.97 -23.28
C SER A 144 -22.21 3.61 -21.90
N ASP A 145 -22.40 2.31 -21.63
CA ASP A 145 -22.83 1.83 -20.30
C ASP A 145 -21.84 2.24 -19.19
N ALA A 146 -20.55 2.29 -19.50
CA ALA A 146 -19.50 2.74 -18.59
C ALA A 146 -19.64 4.23 -18.21
N ASP A 147 -19.85 5.11 -19.20
CA ASP A 147 -20.09 6.54 -18.93
C ASP A 147 -21.44 6.76 -18.23
N TYR A 148 -22.47 5.99 -18.57
CA TYR A 148 -23.78 6.04 -17.90
C TYR A 148 -23.67 5.61 -16.43
N SER A 149 -22.86 4.57 -16.16
CA SER A 149 -22.55 4.13 -14.80
C SER A 149 -21.79 5.21 -14.03
N ARG A 150 -20.80 5.87 -14.64
CA ARG A 150 -20.10 7.03 -14.04
C ARG A 150 -21.05 8.19 -13.71
N LEU A 151 -22.02 8.47 -14.59
CA LEU A 151 -23.05 9.49 -14.33
C LEU A 151 -23.99 9.07 -13.18
N SER A 152 -24.38 7.79 -13.11
CA SER A 152 -25.15 7.24 -11.99
C SER A 152 -24.39 7.37 -10.67
N THR A 153 -23.10 6.98 -10.64
CA THR A 153 -22.22 7.17 -9.47
C THR A 153 -22.10 8.63 -9.07
N LEU A 154 -22.02 9.57 -10.02
CA LEU A 154 -22.02 11.01 -9.71
C LEU A 154 -23.32 11.44 -9.01
N VAL A 155 -24.48 11.03 -9.52
CA VAL A 155 -25.79 11.35 -8.94
C VAL A 155 -25.89 10.82 -7.52
N GLN A 156 -25.56 9.54 -7.30
CA GLN A 156 -25.60 8.91 -5.97
C GLN A 156 -24.62 9.58 -5.00
N LYS A 157 -23.34 9.78 -5.39
CA LYS A 157 -22.35 10.47 -4.55
C LYS A 157 -22.75 11.90 -4.22
N PHE A 158 -23.41 12.62 -5.14
CA PHE A 158 -23.90 13.99 -4.88
C PHE A 158 -25.03 14.00 -3.84
N ILE A 159 -25.94 13.04 -3.89
CA ILE A 159 -27.05 12.89 -2.95
C ILE A 159 -26.53 12.53 -1.55
N SER A 160 -25.67 11.50 -1.44
CA SER A 160 -25.14 11.01 -0.15
C SER A 160 -24.17 12.00 0.53
N LYS A 161 -23.29 12.66 -0.23
CA LYS A 161 -22.27 13.57 0.35
C LYS A 161 -22.89 14.75 1.12
N LYS A 162 -24.06 15.24 0.69
CA LYS A 162 -24.77 16.33 1.40
C LYS A 162 -25.52 15.84 2.64
N LYS A 163 -25.97 14.57 2.67
CA LYS A 163 -26.50 13.93 3.89
C LYS A 163 -25.42 13.89 4.99
N ILE A 164 -24.18 13.54 4.66
CA ILE A 164 -23.04 13.55 5.61
C ILE A 164 -22.68 14.98 6.10
N GLU A 165 -22.66 15.99 5.23
CA GLU A 165 -22.47 17.41 5.63
C GLU A 165 -23.60 17.90 6.59
N THR A 166 -24.79 17.31 6.54
CA THR A 166 -25.93 17.68 7.41
C THR A 166 -25.91 16.93 8.75
N VAL A 167 -25.47 15.67 8.76
CA VAL A 167 -25.37 14.83 9.98
C VAL A 167 -24.13 15.18 10.83
N SER A 168 -23.06 15.70 10.23
CA SER A 168 -21.86 16.14 10.98
C SER A 168 -22.03 17.50 11.67
N GLY A 169 -23.06 18.28 11.31
CA GLY A 169 -23.38 19.59 11.93
C GLY A 169 -24.25 19.50 13.19
N VAL A 170 -24.89 18.36 13.44
CA VAL A 170 -25.75 18.12 14.61
C VAL A 170 -25.43 16.74 15.15
N GLY A 171 -24.92 16.64 16.38
CA GLY A 171 -24.69 15.36 17.05
C GLY A 171 -26.00 14.58 17.24
N GLY A 172 -26.35 13.79 16.24
CA GLY A 172 -27.62 13.08 16.15
C GLY A 172 -27.49 11.65 16.68
N GLN A 173 -28.07 11.41 17.85
CA GLN A 173 -28.30 10.07 18.36
C GLN A 173 -29.37 9.39 17.49
N ILE A 174 -28.99 8.34 16.76
CA ILE A 174 -29.89 7.67 15.82
C ILE A 174 -30.80 6.72 16.58
N HIS A 175 -32.11 6.96 16.50
CA HIS A 175 -33.15 6.14 17.12
C HIS A 175 -34.06 5.53 16.05
N GLY A 176 -34.37 4.23 16.18
CA GLY A 176 -35.33 3.52 15.33
C GLY A 176 -34.73 2.59 14.26
N ILE A 177 -33.40 2.55 14.11
CA ILE A 177 -32.69 1.60 13.24
C ILE A 177 -31.98 0.57 14.13
N SER A 178 -32.04 -0.72 13.78
CA SER A 178 -31.29 -1.75 14.52
C SER A 178 -29.79 -1.63 14.26
N LEU A 179 -28.94 -1.89 15.24
CA LEU A 179 -27.49 -1.82 15.06
C LEU A 179 -26.95 -2.72 13.92
N PRO A 180 -27.42 -3.97 13.73
CA PRO A 180 -27.10 -4.76 12.53
C PRO A 180 -27.49 -4.05 11.22
N SER A 181 -28.68 -3.47 11.14
CA SER A 181 -29.12 -2.72 9.94
C SER A 181 -28.30 -1.47 9.70
N PHE A 182 -27.86 -0.78 10.76
CA PHE A 182 -27.00 0.38 10.65
C PHE A 182 -25.60 -0.02 10.14
N LEU A 183 -25.01 -1.08 10.68
CA LEU A 183 -23.71 -1.58 10.22
C LEU A 183 -23.75 -2.06 8.75
N GLN A 184 -24.84 -2.71 8.32
CA GLN A 184 -25.06 -3.07 6.91
C GLN A 184 -25.11 -1.83 6.01
N MET A 185 -25.78 -0.77 6.45
CA MET A 185 -25.78 0.52 5.74
C MET A 185 -24.37 1.11 5.67
N SER A 186 -23.61 1.07 6.77
CA SER A 186 -22.21 1.53 6.81
C SER A 186 -21.31 0.76 5.84
N GLU A 187 -21.50 -0.56 5.72
CA GLU A 187 -20.76 -1.43 4.78
C GLU A 187 -21.11 -1.09 3.33
N MET A 188 -22.39 -0.89 3.02
CA MET A 188 -22.85 -0.47 1.69
C MET A 188 -22.42 0.96 1.29
N GLU A 189 -22.20 1.85 2.26
CA GLU A 189 -21.77 3.22 2.03
C GLU A 189 -20.23 3.40 2.02
N GLU A 190 -19.45 2.31 2.15
CA GLU A 190 -17.98 2.32 2.29
C GLU A 190 -17.50 3.28 3.41
N ALA A 191 -18.27 3.39 4.49
CA ALA A 191 -18.08 4.44 5.47
C ALA A 191 -16.91 4.19 6.45
N THR A 192 -16.11 5.25 6.70
CA THR A 192 -15.01 5.26 7.68
C THR A 192 -15.36 6.19 8.85
N TYR A 193 -15.68 5.63 10.02
CA TYR A 193 -15.95 6.36 11.26
C TYR A 193 -15.94 5.44 12.50
N THR A 194 -15.95 6.04 13.69
CA THR A 194 -16.15 5.32 14.95
C THR A 194 -17.62 5.40 15.36
N LEU A 195 -18.23 4.27 15.71
CA LEU A 195 -19.55 4.22 16.30
C LEU A 195 -19.45 3.99 17.80
N LYS A 196 -19.95 4.95 18.57
CA LYS A 196 -20.21 4.78 19.99
C LYS A 196 -21.64 4.29 20.18
N VAL A 197 -21.76 3.10 20.72
CA VAL A 197 -23.03 2.42 20.97
C VAL A 197 -23.33 2.45 22.46
N THR A 198 -24.56 2.82 22.84
CA THR A 198 -25.02 2.79 24.23
C THR A 198 -26.31 1.98 24.40
N SER A 199 -26.41 1.16 25.45
CA SER A 199 -27.61 0.38 25.79
C SER A 199 -27.72 0.23 27.31
N GLY A 200 -28.62 1.01 27.91
CA GLY A 200 -28.68 1.20 29.37
C GLY A 200 -27.44 1.93 29.86
N GLU A 201 -26.76 1.39 30.87
CA GLU A 201 -25.49 1.93 31.39
C GLU A 201 -24.25 1.48 30.59
N ARG A 202 -24.41 0.53 29.64
CA ARG A 202 -23.31 -0.03 28.86
C ARG A 202 -22.95 0.86 27.69
N THR A 203 -21.64 1.05 27.46
CA THR A 203 -21.09 1.80 26.32
C THR A 203 -19.99 0.99 25.65
N GLY A 204 -20.08 0.80 24.33
CA GLY A 204 -19.08 0.10 23.51
C GLY A 204 -18.76 0.89 22.25
N HIS A 205 -17.62 0.59 21.64
CA HIS A 205 -17.16 1.26 20.41
C HIS A 205 -16.95 0.23 19.29
N LEU A 206 -17.39 0.56 18.08
CA LEU A 206 -17.16 -0.19 16.84
C LEU A 206 -16.43 0.72 15.87
N TYR A 207 -15.36 0.24 15.25
CA TYR A 207 -14.51 1.04 14.36
C TYR A 207 -14.69 0.53 12.93
N LEU A 208 -15.09 1.41 12.02
CA LEU A 208 -15.30 1.08 10.62
C LEU A 208 -14.32 1.84 9.74
N ASP A 209 -13.79 1.15 8.73
CA ASP A 209 -12.97 1.73 7.66
C ASP A 209 -13.31 1.09 6.32
N GLY A 210 -13.59 1.93 5.31
CA GLY A 210 -14.08 1.49 4.00
C GLY A 210 -15.36 0.66 4.08
N GLY A 211 -16.22 0.93 5.06
CA GLY A 211 -17.42 0.14 5.38
C GLY A 211 -17.15 -1.18 6.10
N SER A 212 -15.89 -1.62 6.19
CA SER A 212 -15.48 -2.83 6.88
C SER A 212 -15.41 -2.58 8.39
N LEU A 213 -16.02 -3.45 9.20
CA LEU A 213 -15.82 -3.43 10.64
C LEU A 213 -14.40 -3.93 10.95
N ILE A 214 -13.50 -3.02 11.37
CA ILE A 214 -12.07 -3.33 11.58
C ILE A 214 -11.72 -3.63 13.03
N ALA A 215 -12.44 -3.08 14.01
CA ALA A 215 -12.20 -3.34 15.43
C ALA A 215 -13.47 -3.09 16.27
N ALA A 216 -13.47 -3.57 17.51
CA ALA A 216 -14.49 -3.29 18.51
C ALA A 216 -13.87 -3.21 19.91
N ALA A 217 -14.50 -2.51 20.84
CA ALA A 217 -14.05 -2.40 22.23
C ALA A 217 -15.21 -2.25 23.22
N PHE A 218 -15.27 -3.12 24.23
CA PHE A 218 -16.28 -3.11 25.29
C PHE A 218 -15.74 -3.77 26.58
N GLU A 219 -15.85 -3.08 27.73
CA GLU A 219 -15.50 -3.61 29.07
C GLU A 219 -14.14 -4.37 29.15
N GLY A 220 -13.12 -3.87 28.46
CA GLY A 220 -11.77 -4.46 28.43
C GLY A 220 -11.59 -5.63 27.46
N GLN A 221 -12.65 -6.03 26.74
CA GLN A 221 -12.57 -6.93 25.57
C GLN A 221 -12.44 -6.13 24.29
N THR A 222 -11.82 -6.74 23.28
CA THR A 222 -11.60 -6.15 21.94
C THR A 222 -11.88 -7.19 20.84
N GLY A 223 -11.73 -6.83 19.57
CA GLY A 223 -11.99 -7.72 18.43
C GLY A 223 -13.40 -8.32 18.38
N ASN A 224 -13.51 -9.54 17.84
CA ASN A 224 -14.79 -10.23 17.61
C ASN A 224 -15.65 -10.36 18.87
N ASP A 225 -15.05 -10.69 20.03
CA ASP A 225 -15.79 -10.89 21.29
C ASP A 225 -16.50 -9.61 21.77
N ALA A 226 -15.87 -8.45 21.56
CA ALA A 226 -16.49 -7.15 21.81
C ALA A 226 -17.60 -6.87 20.79
N ALA A 227 -17.37 -7.15 19.50
CA ALA A 227 -18.36 -6.94 18.45
C ALA A 227 -19.64 -7.76 18.69
N TYR A 228 -19.52 -9.06 19.00
CA TYR A 228 -20.65 -9.95 19.25
C TYR A 228 -21.54 -9.47 20.40
N ARG A 229 -20.92 -8.94 21.45
CA ARG A 229 -21.62 -8.40 22.62
C ARG A 229 -22.31 -7.07 22.33
N ILE A 230 -21.67 -6.15 21.61
CA ILE A 230 -22.27 -4.85 21.28
C ILE A 230 -23.43 -5.02 20.29
N ILE A 231 -23.26 -5.84 19.24
CA ILE A 231 -24.24 -6.01 18.15
C ILE A 231 -25.54 -6.69 18.62
N SER A 232 -25.47 -7.51 19.67
CA SER A 232 -26.64 -8.19 20.25
C SER A 232 -27.52 -7.29 21.15
N TRP A 233 -27.09 -6.07 21.50
CA TRP A 233 -27.83 -5.20 22.43
C TRP A 233 -29.22 -4.76 21.92
N ASP A 234 -30.21 -4.84 22.81
CA ASP A 234 -31.53 -4.24 22.60
C ASP A 234 -31.52 -2.72 22.87
N ASN A 235 -32.36 -2.00 22.13
CA ASN A 235 -32.54 -0.55 22.21
C ASN A 235 -31.21 0.23 22.18
N ALA A 236 -30.24 -0.27 21.41
CA ALA A 236 -28.95 0.37 21.22
C ALA A 236 -29.12 1.74 20.56
N ALA A 237 -28.62 2.79 21.20
CA ALA A 237 -28.49 4.11 20.60
C ALA A 237 -27.11 4.25 19.97
N ILE A 238 -27.07 4.83 18.77
CA ILE A 238 -25.87 4.94 17.95
C ILE A 238 -25.49 6.42 17.86
N GLN A 239 -24.24 6.72 18.22
CA GLN A 239 -23.61 8.02 18.02
C GLN A 239 -22.39 7.84 17.10
N ILE A 240 -22.34 8.63 16.04
CA ILE A 240 -21.20 8.67 15.12
C ILE A 240 -20.15 9.63 15.70
N GLU A 241 -18.92 9.16 15.82
CA GLU A 241 -17.73 9.92 16.21
C GLU A 241 -16.71 9.88 15.06
N ALA A 242 -15.70 10.76 15.10
CA ALA A 242 -14.66 10.78 14.07
C ALA A 242 -13.93 9.43 13.99
N ALA A 243 -13.48 9.07 12.79
CA ALA A 243 -12.61 7.90 12.62
C ALA A 243 -11.33 8.06 13.44
N ASP A 244 -10.92 6.99 14.11
CA ASP A 244 -9.62 6.89 14.78
C ASP A 244 -8.58 6.39 13.76
N PRO A 245 -7.68 7.26 13.25
CA PRO A 245 -6.77 6.91 12.14
C PRO A 245 -5.65 5.95 12.57
N ASP A 246 -5.40 5.81 13.87
CA ASP A 246 -4.35 4.94 14.42
C ASP A 246 -4.91 3.55 14.82
N ARG A 247 -6.19 3.28 14.52
CA ARG A 247 -6.84 2.01 14.90
C ARG A 247 -6.39 0.85 14.01
N VAL A 248 -5.70 -0.11 14.63
CA VAL A 248 -5.28 -1.37 13.98
C VAL A 248 -6.49 -2.28 13.73
N ARG A 249 -6.50 -2.97 12.58
CA ARG A 249 -7.52 -3.98 12.25
C ARG A 249 -7.34 -5.25 13.09
N GLU A 250 -8.34 -5.55 13.91
CA GLU A 250 -8.45 -6.75 14.74
C GLU A 250 -9.46 -7.75 14.14
N ILE A 251 -10.55 -7.24 13.56
CA ILE A 251 -11.67 -8.01 13.01
C ILE A 251 -11.41 -8.27 11.52
N HIS A 252 -11.31 -9.55 11.18
CA HIS A 252 -10.97 -10.02 9.83
C HIS A 252 -12.15 -10.73 9.13
N ASP A 253 -13.17 -11.12 9.89
CA ASP A 253 -14.35 -11.77 9.35
C ASP A 253 -15.28 -10.78 8.62
N PRO A 254 -15.98 -11.20 7.55
CA PRO A 254 -16.99 -10.36 6.89
C PRO A 254 -18.09 -9.93 7.86
N LEU A 255 -18.63 -8.71 7.72
CA LEU A 255 -19.64 -8.19 8.64
C LEU A 255 -20.85 -9.13 8.79
N MET A 256 -21.28 -9.77 7.69
CA MET A 256 -22.34 -10.79 7.72
C MET A 256 -22.04 -11.94 8.69
N HIS A 257 -20.80 -12.44 8.75
CA HIS A 257 -20.41 -13.49 9.69
C HIS A 257 -20.54 -12.98 11.13
N VAL A 258 -19.98 -11.80 11.40
CA VAL A 258 -20.00 -11.17 12.73
C VAL A 258 -21.43 -10.94 13.21
N MET A 259 -22.32 -10.42 12.35
CA MET A 259 -23.74 -10.24 12.67
C MET A 259 -24.48 -11.57 12.91
N MET A 260 -24.24 -12.60 12.11
CA MET A 260 -24.92 -13.89 12.26
C MET A 260 -24.54 -14.57 13.57
N GLU A 261 -23.26 -14.56 13.94
CA GLU A 261 -22.83 -15.11 15.24
C GLU A 261 -23.35 -14.26 16.42
N SER A 262 -23.40 -12.93 16.28
CA SER A 262 -24.03 -12.03 17.27
C SER A 262 -25.51 -12.33 17.50
N LEU A 263 -26.28 -12.57 16.43
CA LEU A 263 -27.71 -12.88 16.50
C LEU A 263 -27.96 -14.29 17.06
N LYS A 264 -27.12 -15.26 16.70
CA LYS A 264 -27.14 -16.60 17.29
C LYS A 264 -26.87 -16.56 18.80
N ILE A 265 -25.85 -15.83 19.25
CA ILE A 265 -25.56 -15.61 20.68
C ILE A 265 -26.75 -14.94 21.40
N LYS A 266 -27.47 -14.04 20.71
CA LYS A 266 -28.69 -13.40 21.24
C LYS A 266 -29.84 -14.38 21.42
N ASP A 267 -30.12 -15.22 20.42
CA ASP A 267 -31.17 -16.24 20.49
C ASP A 267 -30.83 -17.33 21.54
N GLU A 268 -29.55 -17.67 21.70
CA GLU A 268 -29.06 -18.61 22.72
C GLU A 268 -29.09 -18.04 24.16
N SER A 269 -29.15 -16.72 24.34
CA SER A 269 -29.10 -16.06 25.66
C SER A 269 -30.46 -15.63 26.24
N GLY A 270 -31.56 -15.77 25.48
CA GLY A 270 -32.91 -15.98 26.02
C GLY A 270 -33.46 -14.95 27.01
N ILE A 271 -33.63 -13.69 26.61
CA ILE A 271 -34.41 -12.68 27.35
C ILE A 271 -35.63 -12.25 26.51
N ALA A 272 -36.84 -12.41 27.06
CA ALA A 272 -38.09 -12.16 26.35
C ALA A 272 -38.44 -10.65 26.25
N PRO A 273 -38.98 -10.16 25.12
CA PRO A 273 -39.32 -8.75 24.95
C PRO A 273 -40.60 -8.36 25.71
N SER A 274 -40.57 -7.19 26.35
CA SER A 274 -41.72 -6.58 27.02
C SER A 274 -42.46 -5.58 26.10
N PRO A 275 -43.78 -5.38 26.26
CA PRO A 275 -44.59 -4.58 25.33
C PRO A 275 -44.42 -3.06 25.49
N PRO A 276 -44.71 -2.27 24.43
CA PRO A 276 -44.40 -0.83 24.41
C PRO A 276 -45.35 0.02 25.26
N GLN A 277 -44.79 1.00 25.97
CA GLN A 277 -45.54 2.07 26.64
C GLN A 277 -45.45 3.42 25.89
N LYS A 278 -46.41 4.30 26.17
CA LYS A 278 -46.80 5.45 25.35
C LYS A 278 -45.94 6.70 25.59
N ALA A 279 -45.91 7.58 24.59
CA ALA A 279 -45.25 8.88 24.64
C ALA A 279 -46.03 9.93 25.45
N GLU A 280 -45.32 10.80 26.20
CA GLU A 280 -45.86 12.09 26.63
C GLU A 280 -44.78 13.20 26.83
N LYS A 281 -44.79 14.20 25.93
CA LYS A 281 -44.56 15.67 26.10
C LYS A 281 -43.35 16.24 26.88
N THR A 282 -42.48 16.95 26.16
CA THR A 282 -41.82 18.24 26.54
C THR A 282 -42.85 19.40 26.59
N PRO A 283 -42.60 20.63 27.14
CA PRO A 283 -41.39 21.50 27.01
C PRO A 283 -41.13 22.40 28.28
N PRO A 284 -40.50 23.61 28.28
CA PRO A 284 -39.66 24.36 27.30
C PRO A 284 -38.29 24.89 27.86
N VAL A 285 -37.63 25.76 27.09
CA VAL A 285 -36.23 26.26 27.17
C VAL A 285 -36.14 27.72 27.71
N GLU A 286 -34.99 28.16 28.29
CA GLU A 286 -34.27 29.46 28.04
C GLU A 286 -33.15 29.80 29.09
N PRO A 287 -32.18 30.72 28.80
CA PRO A 287 -30.79 30.65 29.31
C PRO A 287 -30.32 31.90 30.13
N PRO A 288 -29.07 32.43 29.99
CA PRO A 288 -27.83 31.99 30.65
C PRO A 288 -27.21 33.02 31.64
N GLY A 289 -26.30 32.58 32.53
CA GLY A 289 -25.59 33.44 33.49
C GLY A 289 -24.11 33.09 33.72
N THR A 290 -23.25 34.11 33.88
CA THR A 290 -21.78 34.00 33.78
C THR A 290 -20.97 34.09 35.09
N LYS A 291 -19.85 33.33 35.12
CA LYS A 291 -18.53 33.63 35.78
C LYS A 291 -18.46 33.82 37.31
N LYS A 292 -17.61 33.00 37.96
CA LYS A 292 -16.27 33.36 38.52
C LYS A 292 -15.64 32.15 39.24
N GLU A 293 -14.41 31.69 38.93
CA GLU A 293 -13.06 32.28 39.15
C GLU A 293 -12.47 31.93 40.53
N LEU A 294 -11.40 31.10 40.60
CA LEU A 294 -10.17 31.39 41.38
C LEU A 294 -9.00 30.38 41.20
N ARG A 295 -7.79 30.94 40.91
CA ARG A 295 -6.42 30.55 41.35
C ARG A 295 -5.92 29.09 41.14
N SER A 296 -4.89 28.81 40.32
CA SER A 296 -3.49 29.32 40.19
C SER A 296 -2.42 28.57 41.00
N LYS A 297 -1.30 28.20 40.36
CA LYS A 297 0.07 28.24 40.93
C LYS A 297 1.14 28.46 39.83
N LYS A 298 2.28 29.05 40.21
CA LYS A 298 3.41 29.53 39.38
C LYS A 298 4.50 28.41 39.25
N LYS A 299 5.27 28.25 38.15
CA LYS A 299 6.52 28.96 37.72
C LYS A 299 7.59 29.12 38.84
N PRO A 300 8.90 29.31 38.53
CA PRO A 300 9.82 28.69 37.54
C PRO A 300 11.26 28.44 38.11
N VAL A 301 12.28 28.07 37.30
CA VAL A 301 13.72 27.97 37.74
C VAL A 301 14.73 28.64 36.77
N LYS A 302 15.96 28.89 37.25
CA LYS A 302 17.10 29.75 36.79
C LYS A 302 18.45 28.96 36.92
N LYS A 303 19.65 29.32 36.41
CA LYS A 303 20.20 30.42 35.58
C LYS A 303 21.62 30.04 35.05
N VAL A 304 22.04 30.58 33.89
CA VAL A 304 23.38 31.17 33.54
C VAL A 304 24.71 30.38 33.74
N SER A 305 25.57 30.41 32.71
CA SER A 305 27.03 30.72 32.80
C SER A 305 27.67 31.10 31.43
N ARG A 306 28.90 31.63 31.44
CA ARG A 306 29.74 32.32 30.38
C ARG A 306 31.24 32.08 30.78
N PRO A 307 32.35 32.60 30.16
CA PRO A 307 32.66 33.15 28.80
C PRO A 307 34.03 32.69 28.16
N ALA A 308 34.32 33.10 26.90
CA ALA A 308 35.68 33.39 26.29
C ALA A 308 36.70 32.22 26.13
N PRO A 309 37.83 32.27 25.34
CA PRO A 309 38.62 33.39 24.72
C PRO A 309 38.72 33.40 23.16
N GLN A 310 38.90 34.54 22.48
CA GLN A 310 40.15 35.22 22.03
C GLN A 310 41.08 34.44 21.07
N GLU A 311 41.32 35.06 19.90
CA GLU A 311 42.12 34.59 18.76
C GLU A 311 43.44 35.39 18.63
N SER A 312 44.49 34.79 18.05
CA SER A 312 45.89 35.25 18.19
C SER A 312 46.70 35.23 16.88
N ALA A 313 47.78 36.03 16.83
CA ALA A 313 48.83 36.05 15.79
C ALA A 313 50.03 36.89 16.27
N PRO A 314 51.23 36.86 15.64
CA PRO A 314 51.89 35.84 14.78
C PRO A 314 53.23 35.36 15.47
N PRO A 315 54.30 34.74 14.86
CA PRO A 315 55.13 35.33 13.76
C PRO A 315 55.91 34.39 12.77
N ALA A 316 56.38 34.98 11.66
CA ALA A 316 57.69 34.80 10.96
C ALA A 316 58.08 33.59 10.05
N ALA A 317 58.72 33.97 8.91
CA ALA A 317 59.91 33.37 8.24
C ALA A 317 59.82 32.45 6.99
N ALA A 318 59.81 33.08 5.80
CA ALA A 318 60.78 32.93 4.66
C ALA A 318 60.89 31.64 3.76
N PRO A 319 61.41 31.75 2.49
CA PRO A 319 61.16 30.82 1.35
C PRO A 319 62.44 29.98 0.95
N PRO A 320 62.62 29.34 -0.26
CA PRO A 320 61.81 29.24 -1.49
C PRO A 320 61.80 27.85 -2.22
N PRO A 321 61.23 27.74 -3.45
CA PRO A 321 61.57 26.73 -4.46
C PRO A 321 62.39 27.29 -5.66
N GLN A 322 63.12 26.43 -6.37
CA GLN A 322 63.80 26.69 -7.67
C GLN A 322 62.86 26.38 -8.87
N PRO A 323 63.18 26.62 -10.19
CA PRO A 323 64.30 25.98 -10.93
C PRO A 323 65.01 26.80 -12.07
N ASP A 324 66.31 26.52 -12.29
CA ASP A 324 67.07 26.29 -13.57
C ASP A 324 66.91 27.19 -14.85
N PRO A 325 67.77 27.11 -15.92
CA PRO A 325 69.05 26.37 -16.09
C PRO A 325 70.20 27.10 -16.88
N LEU A 326 71.27 26.34 -17.20
CA LEU A 326 72.11 26.35 -18.44
C LEU A 326 73.45 27.15 -18.60
N VAL A 327 74.51 26.39 -19.00
CA VAL A 327 75.62 26.66 -19.96
C VAL A 327 77.08 26.98 -19.50
N HIS A 328 77.94 25.96 -19.68
CA HIS A 328 79.35 25.84 -20.13
C HIS A 328 80.52 26.81 -19.76
N VAL A 329 81.55 26.21 -19.12
CA VAL A 329 83.03 26.15 -19.39
C VAL A 329 83.53 26.73 -20.76
N PRO A 330 84.78 27.26 -20.95
CA PRO A 330 86.03 26.64 -20.45
C PRO A 330 87.33 27.47 -20.16
N PHE A 331 88.27 26.77 -19.50
CA PHE A 331 89.76 26.87 -19.45
C PHE A 331 90.56 27.93 -20.25
N LYS A 332 91.64 28.43 -19.63
CA LYS A 332 93.00 28.51 -20.22
C LYS A 332 94.13 28.54 -19.17
N LYS A 333 95.40 28.44 -19.60
CA LYS A 333 96.54 27.89 -18.82
C LYS A 333 97.79 28.79 -18.87
N ALA A 334 98.53 28.87 -17.75
CA ALA A 334 99.98 29.14 -17.54
C ALA A 334 100.73 30.28 -18.28
N THR A 335 101.61 30.99 -17.56
CA THR A 335 103.09 30.98 -17.77
C THR A 335 103.87 31.66 -16.63
N ASP A 336 105.20 31.47 -16.65
CA ASP A 336 106.22 31.76 -15.62
C ASP A 336 106.92 33.12 -15.82
N HIS A 337 107.57 33.69 -14.78
CA HIS A 337 108.98 34.17 -14.79
C HIS A 337 109.40 35.18 -13.69
N SER A 338 110.51 34.81 -13.02
CA SER A 338 111.74 35.61 -12.75
C SER A 338 111.81 36.81 -11.76
N VAL A 339 112.71 36.64 -10.78
CA VAL A 339 113.86 37.53 -10.42
C VAL A 339 113.63 38.93 -9.79
N GLY A 340 113.96 39.02 -8.49
CA GLY A 340 115.21 39.67 -8.02
C GLY A 340 115.24 41.17 -7.62
N LYS A 341 115.65 41.42 -6.36
CA LYS A 341 116.49 42.54 -5.80
C LYS A 341 116.61 42.29 -4.28
N GLN A 342 117.77 42.22 -3.60
CA GLN A 342 119.01 43.04 -3.59
C GLN A 342 118.92 44.29 -2.69
N ASP A 343 119.42 44.18 -1.45
CA ASP A 343 120.18 45.18 -0.64
C ASP A 343 120.21 44.72 0.86
N GLN A 344 121.17 45.06 1.74
CA GLN A 344 122.47 45.74 1.59
C GLN A 344 123.45 45.29 2.73
N MET A 345 124.76 45.50 2.57
CA MET A 345 125.78 45.27 3.62
C MET A 345 125.71 46.35 4.74
N SER A 346 126.36 46.25 5.91
CA SER A 346 127.80 46.52 6.10
C SER A 346 128.15 46.52 7.61
N ARG A 347 129.00 45.61 8.12
CA ARG A 347 130.44 45.78 8.50
C ARG A 347 130.78 46.79 9.63
N THR A 348 131.92 46.50 10.27
CA THR A 348 132.89 47.39 10.97
C THR A 348 132.82 47.54 12.50
N LEU A 349 133.91 47.78 13.25
CA LEU A 349 135.37 47.49 13.09
C LEU A 349 136.18 48.00 14.33
N LYS A 350 137.08 47.17 14.92
CA LYS A 350 138.18 47.58 15.86
C LYS A 350 137.74 48.18 17.23
N LEU A 351 138.55 48.37 18.29
CA LEU A 351 140.01 48.21 18.54
C LEU A 351 140.28 47.89 20.06
N LEU A 352 141.34 47.11 20.36
CA LEU A 352 142.37 47.16 21.46
C LEU A 352 142.18 48.10 22.72
N ILE A 353 142.79 47.94 23.91
CA ILE A 353 144.04 47.29 24.40
C ILE A 353 143.96 47.17 25.97
N VAL A 354 144.12 45.99 26.60
CA VAL A 354 145.32 45.47 27.34
C VAL A 354 145.38 45.67 28.88
N LEU A 355 145.91 44.63 29.55
CA LEU A 355 146.42 44.49 30.93
C LEU A 355 145.43 44.43 32.13
N GLY A 356 145.09 43.19 32.50
CA GLY A 356 144.33 42.82 33.72
C GLY A 356 144.77 41.48 34.34
N VAL A 357 146.07 41.18 34.31
CA VAL A 357 146.80 40.27 35.21
C VAL A 357 146.21 38.85 35.47
N VAL A 358 146.63 37.89 34.63
CA VAL A 358 147.34 36.61 34.98
C VAL A 358 146.71 35.59 35.95
N ILE A 359 145.85 35.92 36.90
CA ILE A 359 145.48 35.01 38.02
C ILE A 359 144.34 34.03 37.67
N VAL A 360 143.52 34.30 36.65
CA VAL A 360 142.33 33.49 36.31
C VAL A 360 142.66 32.17 35.60
N PHE A 361 143.90 31.98 35.12
CA PHE A 361 144.27 30.84 34.27
C PHE A 361 144.16 29.45 34.94
N ALA A 362 144.09 29.39 36.28
CA ALA A 362 143.97 28.13 37.03
C ALA A 362 142.51 27.63 37.21
N ILE A 363 141.49 28.50 37.11
CA ILE A 363 140.07 28.13 37.31
C ILE A 363 139.39 27.68 36.00
N VAL A 364 139.95 28.08 34.85
CA VAL A 364 139.36 27.84 33.52
C VAL A 364 139.32 26.36 33.12
N VAL A 365 140.26 25.52 33.61
CA VAL A 365 140.41 24.13 33.14
C VAL A 365 139.44 23.15 33.80
N THR A 366 139.07 23.33 35.08
CA THR A 366 138.14 22.43 35.79
C THR A 366 136.71 22.97 35.89
N GLY A 367 136.52 24.29 36.01
CA GLY A 367 135.21 24.94 35.90
C GLY A 367 134.65 24.91 34.48
N GLY A 368 135.54 24.95 33.47
CA GLY A 368 135.19 24.91 32.05
C GLY A 368 134.39 23.67 31.65
N GLY A 369 134.72 22.49 32.19
CA GLY A 369 134.06 21.23 31.82
C GLY A 369 132.55 21.21 32.06
N LYS A 370 132.08 21.66 33.23
CA LYS A 370 130.63 21.72 33.53
C LYS A 370 129.93 22.87 32.78
N LEU A 371 130.59 24.02 32.60
CA LEU A 371 130.01 25.15 31.87
C LEU A 371 129.92 24.88 30.35
N LEU A 372 130.90 24.18 29.78
CA LEU A 372 130.89 23.73 28.38
C LEU A 372 129.86 22.62 28.15
N ARG A 373 129.69 21.67 29.08
CA ARG A 373 128.61 20.68 29.01
C ARG A 373 127.23 21.35 29.01
N LYS A 374 127.00 22.33 29.90
CA LYS A 374 125.74 23.10 29.95
C LYS A 374 125.53 23.96 28.69
N ARG A 375 126.58 24.57 28.13
CA ARG A 375 126.51 25.28 26.83
C ARG A 375 126.33 24.37 25.61
N GLN A 376 126.82 23.13 25.64
CA GLN A 376 126.60 22.16 24.55
C GLN A 376 125.19 21.55 24.60
N VAL A 377 124.63 21.32 25.79
CA VAL A 377 123.22 20.90 25.96
C VAL A 377 122.30 21.98 25.40
N ASN A 378 122.43 23.24 25.85
CA ASN A 378 121.63 24.33 25.33
C ASN A 378 121.74 24.47 23.80
N ARG A 379 122.94 24.44 23.20
CA ARG A 379 123.08 24.55 21.74
C ARG A 379 122.36 23.46 20.94
N ARG A 380 122.22 22.24 21.48
CA ARG A 380 121.50 21.15 20.81
C ARG A 380 119.99 21.28 21.00
N TYR A 381 119.57 21.72 22.19
CA TYR A 381 118.19 22.10 22.45
C TYR A 381 117.75 23.27 21.56
N ASP A 382 118.56 24.33 21.45
CA ASP A 382 118.35 25.48 20.57
C ASP A 382 118.20 25.05 19.09
N GLN A 383 118.96 24.04 18.65
CA GLN A 383 118.81 23.44 17.32
C GLN A 383 117.51 22.66 17.17
N LEU A 384 117.14 21.81 18.13
CA LEU A 384 115.85 21.12 18.13
C LEU A 384 114.68 22.13 18.08
N ILE A 385 114.71 23.16 18.94
CA ILE A 385 113.67 24.20 18.96
C ILE A 385 113.61 24.94 17.62
N ALA A 386 114.75 25.26 17.00
CA ALA A 386 114.77 25.84 15.65
C ALA A 386 114.10 24.91 14.61
N ASP A 387 114.46 23.62 14.58
CA ASP A 387 113.90 22.63 13.66
C ASP A 387 112.38 22.43 13.89
N LEU A 388 111.92 22.46 15.14
CA LEU A 388 110.50 22.43 15.50
C LEU A 388 109.76 23.69 15.02
N THR A 389 110.36 24.88 15.10
CA THR A 389 109.71 26.11 14.58
C THR A 389 109.60 26.17 13.06
N VAL A 390 110.49 25.48 12.33
CA VAL A 390 110.41 25.35 10.87
C VAL A 390 109.41 24.26 10.45
N THR A 391 109.34 23.19 11.22
CA THR A 391 108.50 22.01 10.93
C THR A 391 107.05 22.26 11.35
N LYS A 392 106.17 22.63 10.41
CA LYS A 392 104.75 22.90 10.71
C LYS A 392 103.88 21.67 11.02
N ALA A 393 104.32 20.46 10.66
CA ALA A 393 103.54 19.25 10.87
C ALA A 393 103.83 18.63 12.25
N LEU A 394 102.82 18.54 13.12
CA LEU A 394 102.95 17.97 14.46
C LEU A 394 103.56 16.56 14.45
N ASP A 395 103.16 15.71 13.50
CA ASP A 395 103.68 14.34 13.38
C ASP A 395 105.21 14.32 13.19
N ALA A 396 105.76 15.27 12.44
CA ALA A 396 107.20 15.42 12.24
C ALA A 396 107.89 16.11 13.42
N GLN A 397 107.21 17.03 14.11
CA GLN A 397 107.68 17.61 15.38
C GLN A 397 107.85 16.54 16.46
N ILE A 398 106.87 15.63 16.60
CA ILE A 398 106.92 14.49 17.52
C ILE A 398 108.12 13.58 17.22
N VAL A 399 108.36 13.25 15.95
CA VAL A 399 109.52 12.44 15.55
C VAL A 399 110.85 13.11 15.95
N LEU A 400 110.99 14.42 15.74
CA LEU A 400 112.19 15.18 16.14
C LEU A 400 112.36 15.18 17.68
N MET A 401 111.30 15.44 18.44
CA MET A 401 111.33 15.40 19.91
C MET A 401 111.64 14.00 20.44
N MET A 402 111.05 12.94 19.88
CA MET A 402 111.34 11.55 20.26
C MET A 402 112.77 11.13 19.92
N GLN A 403 113.29 11.52 18.74
CA GLN A 403 114.68 11.23 18.36
C GLN A 403 115.67 11.91 19.31
N TYR A 404 115.39 13.16 19.70
CA TYR A 404 116.18 13.87 20.70
C TYR A 404 116.13 13.20 22.08
N LEU A 405 114.94 12.93 22.60
CA LEU A 405 114.73 12.29 23.92
C LEU A 405 115.33 10.87 23.99
N LYS A 406 115.34 10.13 22.87
CA LYS A 406 115.98 8.82 22.77
C LYS A 406 117.51 8.90 22.68
N ALA A 407 118.06 9.90 21.99
CA ALA A 407 119.50 10.12 21.90
C ALA A 407 120.09 10.69 23.21
N TYR A 408 119.30 11.43 23.98
CA TYR A 408 119.74 12.16 25.17
C TYR A 408 118.78 11.94 26.36
N PRO A 409 118.78 10.73 26.98
CA PRO A 409 117.81 10.38 28.02
C PRO A 409 117.92 11.18 29.33
N GLU A 410 119.07 11.83 29.58
CA GLU A 410 119.39 12.59 30.81
C GLU A 410 119.47 14.12 30.56
N ASP A 411 118.73 14.65 29.57
CA ASP A 411 118.73 16.09 29.27
C ASP A 411 117.96 16.92 30.31
N ALA A 412 118.45 18.13 30.61
CA ALA A 412 117.83 19.04 31.56
C ALA A 412 116.44 19.56 31.13
N HIS A 413 116.14 19.56 29.83
CA HIS A 413 114.86 20.00 29.27
C HIS A 413 113.88 18.84 29.06
N ARG A 414 114.22 17.63 29.53
CA ARG A 414 113.44 16.41 29.31
C ARG A 414 111.97 16.57 29.69
N SER A 415 111.68 17.09 30.89
CA SER A 415 110.30 17.27 31.37
C SER A 415 109.50 18.31 30.55
N GLU A 416 110.17 19.33 30.00
CA GLU A 416 109.53 20.32 29.11
C GLU A 416 109.20 19.68 27.75
N LEU A 417 110.15 18.91 27.19
CA LEU A 417 109.95 18.17 25.94
C LEU A 417 108.91 17.06 26.07
N GLU A 418 108.86 16.35 27.19
CA GLU A 418 107.82 15.35 27.48
C GLU A 418 106.44 16.01 27.63
N GLY A 419 106.36 17.19 28.25
CA GLY A 419 105.13 17.99 28.30
C GLY A 419 104.64 18.41 26.90
N ARG A 420 105.50 19.03 26.09
CA ARG A 420 105.18 19.42 24.70
C ARG A 420 104.87 18.21 23.80
N LEU A 421 105.53 17.07 24.04
CA LEU A 421 105.25 15.81 23.35
C LEU A 421 103.85 15.30 23.70
N ASN A 422 103.43 15.40 24.97
CA ASN A 422 102.09 15.03 25.41
C ASN A 422 101.02 15.98 24.84
N GLU A 423 101.25 17.29 24.86
CA GLU A 423 100.38 18.28 24.19
C GLU A 423 100.24 17.98 22.69
N ALA A 424 101.34 17.68 22.00
CA ALA A 424 101.31 17.33 20.58
C ALA A 424 100.60 16.00 20.31
N TYR A 425 100.70 15.01 21.20
CA TYR A 425 99.92 13.76 21.08
C TYR A 425 98.42 14.01 21.25
N LEU A 426 98.01 14.80 22.24
CA LEU A 426 96.60 15.16 22.47
C LEU A 426 96.01 15.97 21.31
N GLU A 427 96.77 16.89 20.72
CA GLU A 427 96.32 17.68 19.56
C GLU A 427 96.20 16.81 18.29
N ILE A 428 97.07 15.80 18.10
CA ILE A 428 96.92 14.79 17.04
C ILE A 428 95.72 13.88 17.30
N GLU A 429 95.51 13.43 18.53
CA GLU A 429 94.37 12.59 18.92
C GLU A 429 93.05 13.31 18.63
N LYS A 430 92.94 14.58 19.04
CA LYS A 430 91.80 15.46 18.72
C LYS A 430 91.60 15.64 17.21
N ARG A 431 92.67 15.91 16.46
CA ARG A 431 92.62 16.03 14.98
C ARG A 431 92.11 14.74 14.33
N ASP A 432 92.59 13.60 14.80
CA ASP A 432 92.21 12.30 14.27
C ASP A 432 90.77 11.91 14.70
N TYR A 433 90.30 12.36 15.87
CA TYR A 433 88.90 12.27 16.31
C TYR A 433 87.99 13.11 15.41
N GLU A 434 88.26 14.41 15.28
CA GLU A 434 87.50 15.33 14.41
C GLU A 434 87.42 14.81 12.97
N LYS A 435 88.54 14.26 12.45
CA LYS A 435 88.57 13.60 11.15
C LYS A 435 87.69 12.35 11.12
N THR A 436 87.73 11.50 12.14
CA THR A 436 86.91 10.28 12.21
C THR A 436 85.42 10.62 12.18
N ILE A 437 84.99 11.62 12.96
CA ILE A 437 83.61 12.14 12.93
C ILE A 437 83.25 12.68 11.54
N LEU A 438 84.13 13.48 10.92
CA LEU A 438 83.90 14.05 9.59
C LEU A 438 83.80 12.98 8.50
N ASP A 439 84.65 11.95 8.55
CA ASP A 439 84.66 10.86 7.57
C ASP A 439 83.43 9.95 7.74
N VAL A 440 82.94 9.72 8.97
CA VAL A 440 81.65 9.03 9.22
C VAL A 440 80.46 9.86 8.72
N ASN A 441 80.42 11.17 9.03
CA ASN A 441 79.34 12.07 8.60
C ASN A 441 79.25 12.26 7.06
N ARG A 442 80.28 11.86 6.31
CA ARG A 442 80.31 11.85 4.84
C ARG A 442 79.86 10.54 4.22
N LEU A 443 79.66 9.48 5.01
CA LEU A 443 79.17 8.21 4.50
C LEU A 443 77.70 8.34 4.07
N PRO A 444 77.29 7.75 2.93
CA PRO A 444 75.88 7.61 2.62
C PRO A 444 75.23 6.69 3.65
N ILE A 445 74.05 7.07 4.15
CA ILE A 445 73.24 6.26 5.06
C ILE A 445 72.57 5.15 4.24
N ASP A 446 73.35 4.11 3.95
CA ASP A 446 72.97 2.91 3.18
C ASP A 446 73.10 1.64 4.04
N GLU A 447 72.73 0.47 3.52
CA GLU A 447 72.93 -0.85 4.18
C GLU A 447 74.37 -1.11 4.65
N LYS A 448 75.34 -0.40 4.08
CA LYS A 448 76.77 -0.56 4.37
C LYS A 448 77.26 0.50 5.36
N PHE A 449 76.42 1.47 5.76
CA PHE A 449 76.76 2.53 6.70
C PHE A 449 77.17 1.96 8.05
N GLU A 450 76.38 1.05 8.65
CA GLU A 450 76.70 0.43 9.95
C GLU A 450 78.12 -0.16 9.94
N LYS A 451 78.42 -0.99 8.94
CA LYS A 451 79.73 -1.64 8.78
C LYS A 451 80.87 -0.65 8.54
N LYS A 452 80.66 0.39 7.72
CA LYS A 452 81.67 1.41 7.42
C LYS A 452 81.93 2.31 8.64
N ALA A 453 80.88 2.81 9.29
CA ALA A 453 80.97 3.65 10.48
C ALA A 453 81.64 2.90 11.64
N LEU A 454 81.21 1.67 11.93
CA LEU A 454 81.89 0.80 12.90
C LEU A 454 83.38 0.60 12.57
N SER A 455 83.76 0.44 11.30
CA SER A 455 85.16 0.28 10.92
C SER A 455 86.02 1.53 11.18
N LEU A 456 85.44 2.73 11.03
CA LEU A 456 86.13 4.00 11.32
C LEU A 456 86.25 4.23 12.83
N TYR A 457 85.17 4.03 13.58
CA TYR A 457 85.18 4.16 15.04
C TYR A 457 86.10 3.13 15.71
N THR A 458 86.04 1.86 15.30
CA THR A 458 86.93 0.82 15.87
C THR A 458 88.40 1.03 15.49
N ALA A 459 88.70 1.63 14.33
CA ALA A 459 90.07 2.03 13.98
C ALA A 459 90.60 3.15 14.90
N PHE A 460 89.77 4.12 15.29
CA PHE A 460 90.14 5.11 16.29
C PHE A 460 90.35 4.48 17.67
N LEU A 461 89.38 3.70 18.18
CA LEU A 461 89.47 3.04 19.50
C LEU A 461 90.68 2.10 19.60
N SER A 462 91.04 1.42 18.51
CA SER A 462 92.24 0.56 18.46
C SER A 462 93.56 1.35 18.49
N LYS A 463 93.54 2.60 18.00
CA LYS A 463 94.71 3.49 17.98
C LYS A 463 94.85 4.28 19.29
N TYR A 464 93.74 4.63 19.94
CA TYR A 464 93.68 5.46 21.14
C TYR A 464 92.77 4.85 22.24
N PRO A 465 93.14 3.71 22.85
CA PRO A 465 92.29 2.97 23.79
C PRO A 465 92.11 3.62 25.17
N GLN A 466 92.80 4.73 25.47
CA GLN A 466 92.67 5.51 26.71
C GLN A 466 92.39 7.00 26.43
N SER A 467 91.76 7.29 25.30
CA SER A 467 91.37 8.65 24.90
C SER A 467 90.17 9.18 25.70
N ASP A 468 90.15 10.48 25.97
CA ASP A 468 88.98 11.19 26.53
C ASP A 468 87.74 11.15 25.60
N TYR A 469 87.93 10.77 24.31
CA TYR A 469 86.86 10.62 23.33
C TYR A 469 86.27 9.19 23.27
N VAL A 470 86.78 8.23 24.06
CA VAL A 470 86.31 6.83 24.04
C VAL A 470 84.80 6.74 24.32
N ASP A 471 84.31 7.43 25.34
CA ASP A 471 82.88 7.39 25.72
C ASP A 471 82.01 7.99 24.61
N GLN A 472 82.41 9.13 24.04
CA GLN A 472 81.71 9.80 22.94
C GLN A 472 81.62 8.90 21.68
N ILE A 473 82.66 8.12 21.40
CA ILE A 473 82.66 7.15 20.30
C ILE A 473 81.80 5.93 20.63
N ASN A 474 81.81 5.43 21.86
CA ASN A 474 80.97 4.30 22.26
C ASN A 474 79.47 4.68 22.23
N ASP A 475 79.12 5.89 22.66
CA ASP A 475 77.77 6.46 22.52
C ASP A 475 77.39 6.60 21.04
N ALA A 476 78.29 7.13 20.21
CA ALA A 476 78.07 7.24 18.77
C ALA A 476 77.89 5.87 18.09
N ILE A 477 78.65 4.85 18.49
CA ILE A 477 78.49 3.45 18.06
C ILE A 477 77.10 2.92 18.43
N GLY A 478 76.67 3.13 19.68
CA GLY A 478 75.32 2.74 20.14
C GLY A 478 74.21 3.39 19.33
N GLY A 479 74.38 4.67 18.95
CA GLY A 479 73.43 5.43 18.15
C GLY A 479 73.30 5.04 16.68
N ILE A 480 74.25 4.28 16.10
CA ILE A 480 74.27 3.94 14.65
C ILE A 480 72.95 3.28 14.20
N ARG A 481 72.47 2.30 14.97
CA ARG A 481 71.23 1.55 14.68
C ARG A 481 70.00 2.44 14.68
N GLN A 482 69.94 3.39 15.60
CA GLN A 482 68.82 4.32 15.71
C GLN A 482 68.83 5.33 14.55
N LEU A 483 70.00 5.89 14.22
CA LEU A 483 70.16 6.80 13.08
C LEU A 483 69.77 6.15 11.75
N LEU A 484 70.10 4.86 11.57
CA LEU A 484 69.62 4.06 10.44
C LEU A 484 68.11 3.87 10.45
N GLY A 485 67.52 3.52 11.59
CA GLY A 485 66.06 3.42 11.73
C GLY A 485 65.35 4.71 11.30
N THR A 486 65.74 5.86 11.86
CA THR A 486 65.16 7.17 11.50
C THR A 486 65.28 7.47 10.00
N ALA A 487 66.44 7.18 9.38
CA ALA A 487 66.64 7.42 7.94
C ALA A 487 65.76 6.52 7.07
N TYR A 488 65.72 5.21 7.35
CA TYR A 488 64.87 4.26 6.62
C TYR A 488 63.38 4.56 6.84
N PHE A 489 62.98 5.06 8.01
CA PHE A 489 61.61 5.51 8.28
C PHE A 489 61.20 6.73 7.44
N GLU A 490 62.08 7.71 7.23
CA GLU A 490 61.78 8.83 6.33
C GLU A 490 61.67 8.40 4.86
N ASP A 491 62.40 7.37 4.44
CA ASP A 491 62.21 6.77 3.11
C ASP A 491 60.94 5.93 3.03
N LEU A 492 60.54 5.24 4.10
CA LEU A 492 59.30 4.48 4.20
C LEU A 492 58.05 5.36 3.94
N LYS A 493 58.06 6.60 4.43
CA LYS A 493 56.98 7.59 4.15
C LYS A 493 56.90 8.03 2.68
N LYS A 494 57.95 7.80 1.89
CA LYS A 494 58.00 8.17 0.45
C LYS A 494 57.58 7.01 -0.45
N VAL A 495 57.28 5.83 0.10
CA VAL A 495 56.82 4.66 -0.65
C VAL A 495 55.40 4.88 -1.18
N ALA A 496 55.31 5.57 -2.32
CA ALA A 496 54.08 5.77 -3.07
C ALA A 496 53.72 4.51 -3.90
N ALA A 497 53.57 3.37 -3.22
CA ALA A 497 53.03 2.16 -3.83
C ALA A 497 51.50 2.23 -3.87
N THR A 498 50.91 1.96 -5.04
CA THR A 498 49.46 1.94 -5.25
C THR A 498 48.79 0.71 -4.62
N ASP A 499 49.56 -0.32 -4.28
CA ASP A 499 49.07 -1.57 -3.70
C ASP A 499 49.17 -1.56 -2.15
N PHE A 500 48.17 -2.12 -1.48
CA PHE A 500 48.12 -2.21 -0.02
C PHE A 500 49.09 -3.25 0.55
N LEU A 501 49.28 -4.38 -0.15
CA LEU A 501 50.14 -5.48 0.29
C LEU A 501 51.62 -5.12 0.13
N GLU A 502 51.99 -4.35 -0.89
CA GLU A 502 53.35 -3.82 -1.05
C GLU A 502 53.69 -2.84 0.07
N ARG A 503 52.79 -1.89 0.40
CA ARG A 503 52.95 -0.98 1.54
C ARG A 503 53.09 -1.75 2.86
N TYR A 504 52.25 -2.76 3.08
CA TYR A 504 52.31 -3.62 4.27
C TYR A 504 53.64 -4.38 4.37
N ALA A 505 54.10 -4.98 3.27
CA ALA A 505 55.37 -5.72 3.23
C ALA A 505 56.55 -4.84 3.62
N ALA A 506 56.65 -3.63 3.06
CA ALA A 506 57.70 -2.66 3.41
C ALA A 506 57.65 -2.26 4.91
N TYR A 507 56.46 -2.03 5.47
CA TYR A 507 56.31 -1.71 6.89
C TYR A 507 56.75 -2.88 7.80
N ARG A 508 56.47 -4.13 7.40
CA ARG A 508 56.87 -5.33 8.14
C ARG A 508 58.36 -5.62 8.02
N GLU A 509 58.96 -5.35 6.86
CA GLU A 509 60.41 -5.45 6.64
C GLU A 509 61.17 -4.45 7.53
N TYR A 510 60.72 -3.19 7.58
CA TYR A 510 61.27 -2.19 8.50
C TYR A 510 61.23 -2.65 9.97
N LEU A 511 60.08 -3.15 10.44
CA LEU A 511 59.92 -3.65 11.81
C LEU A 511 60.77 -4.90 12.12
N ALA A 512 61.10 -5.71 11.11
CA ALA A 512 62.00 -6.84 11.25
C ALA A 512 63.48 -6.42 11.29
N GLN A 513 63.85 -5.37 10.55
CA GLN A 513 65.19 -4.81 10.51
C GLN A 513 65.53 -3.98 11.76
N PHE A 514 64.54 -3.25 12.30
CA PHE A 514 64.68 -2.34 13.45
C PHE A 514 63.67 -2.69 14.57
N PRO A 515 63.75 -3.88 15.19
CA PRO A 515 62.75 -4.35 16.16
C PRO A 515 62.63 -3.46 17.42
N ASP A 516 63.74 -2.85 17.85
CA ASP A 516 63.84 -1.96 19.01
C ASP A 516 63.99 -0.48 18.59
N GLY A 517 63.62 -0.13 17.34
CA GLY A 517 63.72 1.23 16.82
C GLY A 517 62.72 2.21 17.47
N THR A 518 63.11 3.48 17.63
CA THR A 518 62.26 4.51 18.25
C THR A 518 60.96 4.81 17.51
N GLU A 519 60.93 4.52 16.21
CA GLU A 519 59.84 4.77 15.29
C GLU A 519 58.87 3.59 15.21
N ARG A 520 59.11 2.50 15.95
CA ARG A 520 58.31 1.27 15.94
C ARG A 520 56.82 1.54 16.08
N GLU A 521 56.41 2.26 17.11
CA GLU A 521 55.00 2.61 17.37
C GLU A 521 54.38 3.49 16.29
N ALA A 522 55.19 4.22 15.50
CA ALA A 522 54.70 5.01 14.38
C ALA A 522 54.43 4.11 13.16
N VAL A 523 55.30 3.14 12.88
CA VAL A 523 55.11 2.16 11.80
C VAL A 523 53.98 1.18 12.12
N GLU A 524 53.83 0.75 13.37
CA GLU A 524 52.68 -0.06 13.81
C GLU A 524 51.35 0.70 13.63
N ARG A 525 51.32 2.02 13.88
CA ARG A 525 50.16 2.87 13.54
C ARG A 525 49.92 2.98 12.04
N MET A 526 50.97 3.14 11.23
CA MET A 526 50.85 3.16 9.76
C MET A 526 50.29 1.85 9.19
N ILE A 527 50.57 0.70 9.82
CA ILE A 527 49.95 -0.59 9.48
C ILE A 527 48.43 -0.57 9.77
N GLY A 528 48.01 -0.06 10.93
CA GLY A 528 46.59 0.04 11.29
C GLY A 528 45.80 1.04 10.42
N ASP A 529 46.41 2.18 10.08
CA ASP A 529 45.82 3.16 9.16
C ASP A 529 45.68 2.57 7.74
N LEU A 530 46.66 1.79 7.28
CA LEU A 530 46.62 1.07 6.00
C LEU A 530 45.55 -0.04 6.00
N ALA A 531 45.39 -0.77 7.10
CA ALA A 531 44.34 -1.78 7.27
C ALA A 531 42.94 -1.13 7.18
N LYS A 532 42.77 0.04 7.82
CA LYS A 532 41.54 0.83 7.75
C LYS A 532 41.24 1.34 6.33
N GLU A 533 42.26 1.83 5.61
CA GLU A 533 42.15 2.28 4.22
C GLU A 533 41.70 1.13 3.30
N TYR A 534 42.32 -0.04 3.45
CA TYR A 534 41.98 -1.23 2.66
C TYR A 534 40.57 -1.76 3.00
N TYR A 535 40.21 -1.79 4.29
CA TYR A 535 38.86 -2.17 4.74
C TYR A 535 37.77 -1.29 4.10
N GLY A 536 37.99 0.04 4.06
CA GLY A 536 37.05 0.96 3.41
C GLY A 536 36.85 0.69 1.92
N LEU A 537 37.92 0.33 1.20
CA LEU A 537 37.84 -0.08 -0.21
C LEU A 537 37.04 -1.39 -0.37
N LEU A 538 37.21 -2.36 0.52
CA LEU A 538 36.43 -3.61 0.50
C LEU A 538 34.93 -3.33 0.72
N GLU A 539 34.58 -2.45 1.68
CA GLU A 539 33.19 -2.03 1.89
C GLU A 539 32.61 -1.37 0.63
N GLU A 540 33.32 -0.43 0.00
CA GLU A 540 32.88 0.27 -1.21
C GLU A 540 32.67 -0.68 -2.41
N GLN A 541 33.57 -1.66 -2.61
CA GLN A 541 33.51 -2.59 -3.73
C GLN A 541 32.36 -3.61 -3.64
N THR A 542 31.80 -3.86 -2.45
CA THR A 542 30.77 -4.90 -2.26
C THR A 542 29.50 -4.68 -3.10
N GLY A 543 29.05 -3.43 -3.26
CA GLY A 543 27.90 -3.11 -4.10
C GLY A 543 28.11 -3.52 -5.56
N GLY A 544 29.32 -3.33 -6.09
CA GLY A 544 29.65 -3.72 -7.47
C GLY A 544 29.79 -5.24 -7.68
N CYS A 545 29.90 -6.04 -6.62
CA CYS A 545 29.80 -7.51 -6.69
C CYS A 545 28.34 -7.97 -6.58
N ASP A 546 27.54 -7.33 -5.72
CA ASP A 546 26.09 -7.56 -5.63
C ASP A 546 25.36 -7.26 -6.97
N ASP A 547 25.64 -6.11 -7.60
CA ASP A 547 25.05 -5.71 -8.88
C ASP A 547 25.39 -6.67 -10.05
N ARG A 548 26.48 -7.43 -9.94
CA ARG A 548 26.93 -8.42 -10.94
C ARG A 548 26.44 -9.84 -10.66
N GLU A 549 25.86 -10.09 -9.48
CA GLU A 549 25.62 -11.44 -8.94
C GLU A 549 26.88 -12.35 -8.97
N ASP A 550 28.06 -11.73 -8.84
CA ASP A 550 29.37 -12.38 -8.87
C ASP A 550 30.26 -11.82 -7.76
N TRP A 551 30.64 -12.69 -6.83
CA TRP A 551 31.36 -12.36 -5.60
C TRP A 551 32.76 -12.96 -5.54
N ASP A 552 33.22 -13.69 -6.56
CA ASP A 552 34.52 -14.38 -6.53
C ASP A 552 35.69 -13.40 -6.30
N ASP A 553 35.77 -12.34 -7.11
CA ASP A 553 36.77 -11.27 -6.95
C ASP A 553 36.71 -10.64 -5.54
N CYS A 554 35.50 -10.37 -5.02
CA CYS A 554 35.32 -9.73 -3.71
C CYS A 554 35.76 -10.66 -2.55
N ILE A 555 35.49 -11.96 -2.64
CA ILE A 555 35.93 -12.95 -1.64
C ILE A 555 37.46 -13.09 -1.66
N ASP A 556 38.08 -13.13 -2.84
CA ASP A 556 39.53 -13.18 -3.01
C ASP A 556 40.24 -11.95 -2.39
N GLN A 557 39.66 -10.75 -2.51
CA GLN A 557 40.21 -9.55 -1.87
C GLN A 557 40.09 -9.60 -0.34
N CYS A 558 38.97 -10.12 0.20
CA CYS A 558 38.85 -10.38 1.64
C CYS A 558 39.89 -11.40 2.13
N ASP A 559 40.15 -12.48 1.38
CA ASP A 559 41.15 -13.48 1.74
C ASP A 559 42.59 -12.91 1.70
N ARG A 560 42.90 -12.05 0.71
CA ARG A 560 44.16 -11.30 0.66
C ARG A 560 44.33 -10.41 1.89
N PHE A 561 43.30 -9.64 2.27
CA PHE A 561 43.32 -8.82 3.48
C PHE A 561 43.59 -9.69 4.72
N LEU A 562 42.84 -10.77 4.91
CA LEU A 562 42.97 -11.66 6.07
C LEU A 562 44.34 -12.34 6.15
N SER A 563 44.98 -12.62 5.00
CA SER A 563 46.33 -13.18 4.96
C SER A 563 47.42 -12.23 5.50
N ALA A 564 47.26 -10.92 5.27
CA ALA A 564 48.22 -9.90 5.68
C ALA A 564 47.91 -9.31 7.06
N PHE A 565 46.64 -8.97 7.31
CA PHE A 565 46.17 -8.20 8.46
C PHE A 565 45.42 -9.07 9.50
N SER A 566 45.73 -10.37 9.59
CA SER A 566 45.05 -11.35 10.48
C SER A 566 44.98 -10.97 11.96
N ASN A 567 45.91 -10.15 12.45
CA ASN A 567 45.96 -9.69 13.85
C ASN A 567 45.43 -8.26 14.05
N ASP A 568 44.87 -7.63 13.03
CA ASP A 568 44.37 -6.26 13.08
C ASP A 568 42.90 -6.19 13.54
N VAL A 569 42.49 -5.05 14.10
CA VAL A 569 41.12 -4.81 14.60
C VAL A 569 40.03 -4.89 13.52
N PHE A 570 40.38 -4.77 12.24
CA PHE A 570 39.46 -4.93 11.11
C PHE A 570 39.33 -6.39 10.64
N ALA A 571 40.18 -7.33 11.10
CA ALA A 571 40.17 -8.73 10.65
C ALA A 571 38.82 -9.42 10.92
N GLU A 572 38.23 -9.25 12.09
CA GLU A 572 36.90 -9.82 12.41
C GLU A 572 35.80 -9.29 11.48
N LYS A 573 35.88 -8.00 11.11
CA LYS A 573 34.91 -7.38 10.20
C LYS A 573 35.05 -7.90 8.77
N VAL A 574 36.28 -8.05 8.28
CA VAL A 574 36.54 -8.63 6.96
C VAL A 574 36.14 -10.11 6.91
N MET A 575 36.37 -10.86 7.99
CA MET A 575 35.90 -12.25 8.10
C MET A 575 34.36 -12.33 8.08
N ALA A 576 33.66 -11.42 8.75
CA ALA A 576 32.20 -11.31 8.68
C ALA A 576 31.73 -10.95 7.25
N LEU A 577 32.37 -9.97 6.61
CA LEU A 577 32.07 -9.57 5.23
C LEU A 577 32.28 -10.72 4.23
N ARG A 578 33.42 -11.41 4.31
CA ARG A 578 33.73 -12.62 3.54
C ARG A 578 32.65 -13.70 3.71
N THR A 579 32.16 -13.88 4.93
CA THR A 579 31.09 -14.85 5.23
C THR A 579 29.78 -14.46 4.54
N VAL A 580 29.40 -13.17 4.59
CA VAL A 580 28.22 -12.65 3.88
C VAL A 580 28.32 -12.88 2.37
N LEU A 581 29.48 -12.57 1.76
CA LEU A 581 29.74 -12.74 0.33
C LEU A 581 29.70 -14.22 -0.08
N GLN A 582 30.31 -15.12 0.71
CA GLN A 582 30.26 -16.56 0.47
C GLN A 582 28.85 -17.13 0.55
N ASP A 583 28.05 -16.73 1.55
CA ASP A 583 26.67 -17.20 1.65
C ASP A 583 25.80 -16.66 0.51
N LYS A 584 26.01 -15.43 0.02
CA LYS A 584 25.34 -14.91 -1.20
C LYS A 584 25.66 -15.78 -2.42
N LYS A 585 26.94 -16.06 -2.65
CA LYS A 585 27.41 -16.94 -3.74
C LYS A 585 26.79 -18.35 -3.65
N ASP A 586 26.74 -18.92 -2.45
CA ASP A 586 26.14 -20.24 -2.23
C ASP A 586 24.63 -20.22 -2.52
N VAL A 587 23.90 -19.17 -2.13
CA VAL A 587 22.47 -19.00 -2.46
C VAL A 587 22.22 -18.81 -3.95
N ALA A 588 23.06 -18.07 -4.67
CA ALA A 588 22.96 -17.96 -6.13
C ALA A 588 23.17 -19.32 -6.82
N ALA A 589 24.11 -20.13 -6.34
CA ALA A 589 24.32 -21.49 -6.83
C ALA A 589 23.12 -22.43 -6.52
N LEU A 590 22.45 -22.25 -5.38
CA LEU A 590 21.20 -22.96 -5.06
C LEU A 590 20.05 -22.52 -5.97
N ALA A 591 19.94 -21.23 -6.29
CA ALA A 591 18.94 -20.72 -7.22
C ALA A 591 19.10 -21.31 -8.62
N ALA A 592 20.34 -21.39 -9.13
CA ALA A 592 20.63 -22.08 -10.38
C ALA A 592 20.23 -23.57 -10.36
N ARG A 593 20.46 -24.28 -9.23
CA ARG A 593 20.03 -25.69 -9.06
C ARG A 593 18.51 -25.83 -8.99
N ALA A 594 17.83 -24.94 -8.26
CA ALA A 594 16.38 -24.94 -8.13
C ALA A 594 15.68 -24.62 -9.47
N ALA A 595 16.26 -23.74 -10.29
CA ALA A 595 15.76 -23.41 -11.63
C ALA A 595 15.75 -24.61 -12.60
N LEU A 596 16.67 -25.57 -12.43
CA LEU A 596 16.68 -26.83 -13.20
C LEU A 596 15.50 -27.76 -12.84
N LEU A 597 14.81 -27.51 -11.72
CA LEU A 597 13.66 -28.28 -11.22
C LEU A 597 12.33 -27.56 -11.48
N ALA A 598 12.22 -26.78 -12.56
CA ALA A 598 11.06 -25.90 -12.84
C ALA A 598 9.67 -26.58 -12.83
N ASP A 599 9.59 -27.86 -13.18
CA ASP A 599 8.35 -28.66 -13.13
C ASP A 599 8.12 -29.35 -11.76
N ASP A 600 9.14 -29.44 -10.90
CA ASP A 600 9.08 -30.02 -9.54
C ASP A 600 9.34 -28.94 -8.48
N ILE A 601 8.29 -28.17 -8.17
CA ILE A 601 8.33 -27.13 -7.14
C ILE A 601 8.69 -27.71 -5.76
N ALA A 602 8.29 -28.95 -5.47
CA ALA A 602 8.60 -29.59 -4.18
C ALA A 602 10.11 -29.91 -4.08
N GLY A 603 10.71 -30.42 -5.16
CA GLY A 603 12.15 -30.60 -5.28
C GLY A 603 12.91 -29.27 -5.22
N ALA A 604 12.48 -28.24 -5.96
CA ALA A 604 13.07 -26.91 -5.94
C ALA A 604 13.04 -26.29 -4.53
N ARG A 605 11.91 -26.41 -3.82
CA ARG A 605 11.77 -26.00 -2.42
C ARG A 605 12.72 -26.77 -1.50
N LYS A 606 12.86 -28.08 -1.72
CA LYS A 606 13.72 -28.94 -0.91
C LYS A 606 15.20 -28.50 -0.94
N VAL A 607 15.70 -28.05 -2.10
CA VAL A 607 17.07 -27.51 -2.24
C VAL A 607 17.37 -26.41 -1.21
N TYR A 608 16.41 -25.51 -0.98
CA TYR A 608 16.55 -24.42 -0.01
C TYR A 608 16.35 -24.86 1.44
N THR A 609 15.40 -25.77 1.71
CA THR A 609 15.19 -26.27 3.08
C THR A 609 16.35 -27.12 3.57
N ASP A 610 16.96 -27.92 2.70
CA ASP A 610 18.13 -28.72 3.00
C ASP A 610 19.33 -27.80 3.31
N TYR A 611 19.55 -26.72 2.55
CA TYR A 611 20.58 -25.73 2.84
C TYR A 611 20.42 -25.06 4.21
N LEU A 612 19.19 -24.66 4.59
CA LEU A 612 18.95 -24.06 5.91
C LEU A 612 19.12 -25.07 7.06
N ALA A 613 18.91 -26.38 6.81
CA ALA A 613 19.16 -27.43 7.77
C ALA A 613 20.66 -27.71 7.94
N GLU A 614 21.43 -27.69 6.86
CA GLU A 614 22.90 -27.84 6.87
C GLU A 614 23.63 -26.59 7.42
N ARG A 615 23.09 -25.38 7.15
CA ARG A 615 23.67 -24.09 7.55
C ARG A 615 22.68 -23.20 8.31
N PRO A 616 22.28 -23.54 9.55
CA PRO A 616 21.29 -22.78 10.31
C PRO A 616 21.72 -21.37 10.72
N ALA A 617 23.02 -21.07 10.63
CA ALA A 617 23.65 -19.79 10.97
C ALA A 617 24.04 -18.93 9.74
N THR A 618 23.58 -19.28 8.54
CA THR A 618 23.82 -18.48 7.33
C THR A 618 23.33 -17.04 7.47
N THR A 619 24.08 -16.09 6.91
CA THR A 619 23.68 -14.68 6.84
C THR A 619 22.51 -14.45 5.88
N GLN A 620 22.26 -15.38 4.94
CA GLN A 620 21.20 -15.27 3.93
C GLN A 620 19.87 -15.93 4.36
N LYS A 621 19.69 -16.19 5.65
CA LYS A 621 18.53 -16.93 6.18
C LYS A 621 17.18 -16.35 5.77
N GLU A 622 17.03 -15.03 5.81
CA GLU A 622 15.79 -14.34 5.43
C GLU A 622 15.54 -14.39 3.92
N ALA A 623 16.58 -14.21 3.10
CA ALA A 623 16.49 -14.32 1.65
C ALA A 623 16.05 -15.72 1.21
N VAL A 624 16.67 -16.76 1.79
CA VAL A 624 16.31 -18.16 1.51
C VAL A 624 14.91 -18.50 2.04
N ALA A 625 14.50 -17.97 3.20
CA ALA A 625 13.14 -18.12 3.69
C ALA A 625 12.11 -17.47 2.76
N GLY A 626 12.42 -16.32 2.16
CA GLY A 626 11.60 -15.67 1.14
C GLY A 626 11.43 -16.53 -0.12
N LEU A 627 12.51 -17.16 -0.60
CA LEU A 627 12.47 -18.10 -1.72
C LEU A 627 11.61 -19.35 -1.41
N ILE A 628 11.73 -19.91 -0.20
CA ILE A 628 10.89 -21.02 0.27
C ILE A 628 9.42 -20.59 0.30
N ALA A 629 9.10 -19.42 0.86
CA ALA A 629 7.73 -18.91 0.97
C ALA A 629 7.09 -18.68 -0.41
N ALA A 630 7.86 -18.22 -1.40
CA ALA A 630 7.39 -18.07 -2.78
C ALA A 630 7.00 -19.43 -3.40
N LEU A 631 7.83 -20.46 -3.20
CA LEU A 631 7.58 -21.83 -3.68
C LEU A 631 6.43 -22.51 -2.92
N ASP A 632 6.30 -22.29 -1.62
CA ASP A 632 5.16 -22.73 -0.82
C ASP A 632 3.84 -22.12 -1.33
N ALA A 633 3.86 -20.84 -1.72
CA ALA A 633 2.70 -20.20 -2.35
C ALA A 633 2.38 -20.79 -3.73
N ASP A 634 3.38 -21.24 -4.52
CA ASP A 634 3.13 -21.95 -5.78
C ASP A 634 2.60 -23.37 -5.58
N LEU A 635 3.06 -24.11 -4.57
CA LEU A 635 2.49 -25.39 -4.17
C LEU A 635 1.03 -25.23 -3.72
N ALA A 636 0.71 -24.19 -2.95
CA ALA A 636 -0.66 -23.88 -2.56
C ALA A 636 -1.55 -23.56 -3.78
N ARG A 637 -1.06 -22.75 -4.73
CA ARG A 637 -1.74 -22.47 -6.01
C ARG A 637 -2.00 -23.75 -6.83
N GLN A 638 -1.02 -24.66 -6.85
CA GLN A 638 -1.14 -25.96 -7.51
C GLN A 638 -2.21 -26.84 -6.86
N ALA A 639 -2.15 -27.03 -5.55
CA ALA A 639 -3.10 -27.86 -4.81
C ALA A 639 -4.55 -27.32 -4.91
N ALA A 640 -4.72 -25.99 -4.85
CA ALA A 640 -6.02 -25.34 -5.04
C ALA A 640 -6.62 -25.62 -6.44
N TRP A 641 -5.79 -25.52 -7.49
CA TRP A 641 -6.20 -25.88 -8.85
C TRP A 641 -6.55 -27.37 -8.97
N GLU A 642 -5.70 -28.26 -8.48
CA GLU A 642 -5.90 -29.71 -8.60
C GLU A 642 -7.19 -30.15 -7.90
N ASN A 643 -7.50 -29.59 -6.73
CA ASN A 643 -8.76 -29.80 -6.02
C ASN A 643 -9.98 -29.31 -6.85
N ALA A 644 -9.92 -28.08 -7.37
CA ALA A 644 -11.01 -27.52 -8.18
C ALA A 644 -11.23 -28.33 -9.47
N ALA A 645 -10.14 -28.71 -10.15
CA ALA A 645 -10.17 -29.51 -11.36
C ALA A 645 -10.69 -30.94 -11.10
N ALA A 646 -10.29 -31.59 -10.00
CA ALA A 646 -10.80 -32.91 -9.63
C ALA A 646 -12.30 -32.88 -9.35
N TYR A 647 -12.78 -31.87 -8.61
CA TYR A 647 -14.21 -31.68 -8.37
C TYR A 647 -15.00 -31.44 -9.67
N ALA A 648 -14.48 -30.59 -10.55
CA ALA A 648 -15.13 -30.23 -11.81
C ALA A 648 -15.10 -31.34 -12.87
N LYS A 649 -14.12 -32.26 -12.81
CA LYS A 649 -14.03 -33.44 -13.70
C LYS A 649 -14.86 -34.63 -13.23
N ASN A 650 -15.28 -34.69 -11.97
CA ASN A 650 -16.06 -35.81 -11.45
C ASN A 650 -17.52 -35.74 -11.94
N PRO A 651 -18.00 -36.67 -12.80
CA PRO A 651 -19.35 -36.63 -13.35
C PRO A 651 -20.44 -36.98 -12.34
N VAL A 652 -20.10 -37.45 -11.13
CA VAL A 652 -21.06 -37.66 -10.03
C VAL A 652 -21.58 -36.33 -9.48
N ASN A 653 -20.79 -35.26 -9.58
CA ASN A 653 -21.23 -33.91 -9.23
C ASN A 653 -22.10 -33.35 -10.36
N ASP A 654 -23.17 -32.62 -10.02
CA ASP A 654 -24.01 -31.98 -11.04
C ASP A 654 -23.25 -30.87 -11.77
N ILE A 655 -23.58 -30.67 -13.05
CA ILE A 655 -22.86 -29.74 -13.92
C ILE A 655 -22.92 -28.28 -13.43
N PHE A 656 -23.98 -27.85 -12.75
CA PHE A 656 -24.08 -26.49 -12.23
C PHE A 656 -23.13 -26.29 -11.05
N SER A 657 -23.01 -27.27 -10.15
CA SER A 657 -22.03 -27.24 -9.05
C SER A 657 -20.58 -27.32 -9.58
N ARG A 658 -20.32 -28.13 -10.62
CA ARG A 658 -19.01 -28.22 -11.28
C ARG A 658 -18.59 -26.90 -11.94
N ILE A 659 -19.49 -26.26 -12.68
CA ILE A 659 -19.27 -24.94 -13.28
C ILE A 659 -19.07 -23.88 -12.18
N LYS A 660 -19.94 -23.83 -11.16
CA LYS A 660 -19.81 -22.91 -10.02
C LYS A 660 -18.45 -23.05 -9.32
N ARG A 661 -17.92 -24.26 -9.16
CA ARG A 661 -16.59 -24.50 -8.57
C ARG A 661 -15.46 -23.94 -9.44
N LEU A 662 -15.59 -23.98 -10.77
CA LEU A 662 -14.61 -23.42 -11.70
C LEU A 662 -14.70 -21.90 -11.79
N ASP A 663 -15.91 -21.34 -11.88
CA ASP A 663 -16.10 -19.89 -11.94
C ASP A 663 -15.60 -19.24 -10.63
N MET A 664 -15.96 -19.79 -9.45
CA MET A 664 -15.42 -19.35 -8.16
C MET A 664 -13.90 -19.53 -8.03
N TYR A 665 -13.30 -20.51 -8.71
CA TYR A 665 -11.84 -20.62 -8.78
C TYR A 665 -11.24 -19.50 -9.63
N LEU A 666 -11.87 -19.17 -10.77
CA LEU A 666 -11.45 -18.12 -11.69
C LEU A 666 -11.62 -16.70 -11.12
N ASP A 667 -12.68 -16.44 -10.36
CA ASP A 667 -12.91 -15.16 -9.69
C ASP A 667 -11.78 -14.85 -8.69
N ASN A 668 -11.38 -15.87 -7.92
CA ASN A 668 -10.27 -15.78 -6.97
C ASN A 668 -8.87 -15.85 -7.64
N HIS A 669 -8.78 -16.38 -8.87
CA HIS A 669 -7.53 -16.58 -9.60
C HIS A 669 -7.69 -16.17 -11.07
N PRO A 670 -7.84 -14.86 -11.38
CA PRO A 670 -8.17 -14.40 -12.73
C PRO A 670 -7.04 -14.61 -13.75
N ALA A 671 -5.79 -14.73 -13.29
CA ALA A 671 -4.57 -14.80 -14.12
C ALA A 671 -3.64 -15.96 -13.70
N GLY A 672 -2.60 -16.20 -14.51
CA GLY A 672 -1.59 -17.24 -14.29
C GLY A 672 -1.88 -18.59 -14.95
N ARG A 673 -0.93 -19.54 -14.82
CA ARG A 673 -0.93 -20.82 -15.55
C ARG A 673 -2.17 -21.68 -15.30
N TYR A 674 -2.71 -21.63 -14.09
CA TYR A 674 -3.89 -22.40 -13.71
C TYR A 674 -5.20 -21.74 -14.14
N ALA A 675 -5.29 -20.41 -14.20
CA ALA A 675 -6.45 -19.70 -14.73
C ALA A 675 -6.71 -20.08 -16.20
N VAL A 676 -5.66 -20.22 -17.01
CA VAL A 676 -5.78 -20.70 -18.41
C VAL A 676 -6.33 -22.14 -18.45
N ARG A 677 -5.80 -23.04 -17.60
CA ARG A 677 -6.29 -24.43 -17.51
C ARG A 677 -7.75 -24.50 -17.02
N ALA A 678 -8.15 -23.62 -16.10
CA ALA A 678 -9.50 -23.49 -15.58
C ALA A 678 -10.48 -23.00 -16.65
N ARG A 679 -10.15 -21.93 -17.40
CA ARG A 679 -10.98 -21.45 -18.53
C ARG A 679 -11.14 -22.52 -19.61
N ASN A 680 -10.08 -23.26 -19.93
CA ASN A 680 -10.14 -24.35 -20.90
C ASN A 680 -11.06 -25.48 -20.43
N LEU A 681 -10.95 -25.92 -19.17
CA LEU A 681 -11.85 -26.94 -18.61
C LEU A 681 -13.30 -26.45 -18.55
N ARG A 682 -13.54 -25.19 -18.15
CA ARG A 682 -14.87 -24.57 -18.15
C ARG A 682 -15.48 -24.52 -19.55
N SER A 683 -14.68 -24.19 -20.57
CA SER A 683 -15.12 -24.25 -21.97
C SER A 683 -15.40 -25.68 -22.48
N GLN A 684 -14.71 -26.70 -21.97
CA GLN A 684 -14.99 -28.10 -22.30
C GLN A 684 -16.32 -28.59 -21.70
N LEU A 685 -16.75 -27.99 -20.58
CA LEU A 685 -17.99 -28.31 -19.88
C LEU A 685 -19.22 -27.51 -20.37
N GLU A 686 -19.03 -26.51 -21.22
CA GLU A 686 -20.11 -25.66 -21.76
C GLU A 686 -21.21 -26.46 -22.50
N PRO A 687 -20.92 -27.47 -23.35
CA PRO A 687 -21.97 -28.25 -24.01
C PRO A 687 -22.86 -29.02 -23.01
N GLU A 688 -22.23 -29.62 -21.98
CA GLU A 688 -22.93 -30.35 -20.91
C GLU A 688 -23.85 -29.42 -20.10
N LEU A 689 -23.39 -28.20 -19.83
CA LEU A 689 -24.18 -27.17 -19.17
C LEU A 689 -25.40 -26.76 -19.99
N GLN A 690 -25.24 -26.54 -21.30
CA GLN A 690 -26.33 -26.14 -22.18
C GLN A 690 -27.42 -27.22 -22.31
N ASP A 691 -27.03 -28.50 -22.37
CA ASP A 691 -28.00 -29.61 -22.39
C ASP A 691 -28.74 -29.75 -21.05
N ALA A 692 -28.06 -29.57 -19.91
CA ALA A 692 -28.73 -29.58 -18.60
C ALA A 692 -29.68 -28.39 -18.39
N ILE A 693 -29.34 -27.20 -18.91
CA ILE A 693 -30.25 -26.04 -18.94
C ILE A 693 -31.49 -26.35 -19.80
N ARG A 694 -31.31 -26.99 -20.96
CA ARG A 694 -32.42 -27.40 -21.84
C ARG A 694 -33.35 -28.38 -21.13
N ALA A 695 -32.80 -29.43 -20.52
CA ALA A 695 -33.58 -30.42 -19.78
C ALA A 695 -34.42 -29.78 -18.65
N ARG A 696 -33.82 -28.89 -17.84
CA ARG A 696 -34.57 -28.17 -16.78
C ARG A 696 -35.70 -27.30 -17.34
N ARG A 697 -35.51 -26.64 -18.50
CA ARG A 697 -36.55 -25.84 -19.16
C ARG A 697 -37.70 -26.71 -19.68
N GLU A 698 -37.39 -27.87 -20.25
CA GLU A 698 -38.41 -28.82 -20.70
C GLU A 698 -39.23 -29.40 -19.54
N GLU A 699 -38.59 -29.76 -18.42
CA GLU A 699 -39.30 -30.21 -17.22
C GLU A 699 -40.22 -29.13 -16.64
N ALA A 700 -39.75 -27.88 -16.55
CA ALA A 700 -40.56 -26.76 -16.10
C ALA A 700 -41.78 -26.55 -17.01
N ALA A 701 -41.60 -26.56 -18.33
CA ALA A 701 -42.69 -26.43 -19.30
C ALA A 701 -43.72 -27.57 -19.19
N ARG A 702 -43.28 -28.81 -18.93
CA ARG A 702 -44.17 -29.97 -18.69
C ARG A 702 -44.97 -29.80 -17.39
N ARG A 703 -44.35 -29.30 -16.31
CA ARG A 703 -45.03 -29.02 -15.03
C ARG A 703 -46.08 -27.92 -15.18
N ASP A 704 -45.74 -26.82 -15.85
CA ASP A 704 -46.65 -25.70 -16.10
C ASP A 704 -47.87 -26.11 -16.95
N LEU A 705 -47.65 -26.94 -17.98
CA LEU A 705 -48.74 -27.47 -18.80
C LEU A 705 -49.71 -28.31 -17.97
N LEU A 706 -49.19 -29.21 -17.13
CA LEU A 706 -49.99 -30.07 -16.26
C LEU A 706 -50.76 -29.24 -15.21
N ALA A 707 -50.13 -28.23 -14.61
CA ALA A 707 -50.78 -27.30 -13.69
C ALA A 707 -51.93 -26.51 -14.35
N ARG A 708 -51.74 -26.05 -15.61
CA ARG A 708 -52.80 -25.38 -16.38
C ARG A 708 -54.00 -26.31 -16.66
N GLN A 709 -53.74 -27.55 -17.06
CA GLN A 709 -54.78 -28.56 -17.29
C GLN A 709 -55.57 -28.85 -16.00
N GLN A 710 -54.89 -29.02 -14.88
CA GLN A 710 -55.53 -29.22 -13.57
C GLN A 710 -56.36 -28.01 -13.14
N ALA A 711 -55.86 -26.79 -13.33
CA ALA A 711 -56.58 -25.56 -13.01
C ALA A 711 -57.85 -25.40 -13.86
N GLU A 712 -57.82 -25.77 -15.14
CA GLU A 712 -59.01 -25.74 -16.00
C GLU A 712 -60.03 -26.80 -15.60
N GLN A 713 -59.60 -28.04 -15.32
CA GLN A 713 -60.47 -29.10 -14.80
C GLN A 713 -61.12 -28.69 -13.48
N ALA A 714 -60.37 -28.09 -12.56
CA ALA A 714 -60.88 -27.58 -11.29
C ALA A 714 -61.93 -26.47 -11.49
N LYS A 715 -61.72 -25.54 -12.42
CA LYS A 715 -62.72 -24.51 -12.79
C LYS A 715 -64.02 -25.16 -13.29
N ARG A 716 -63.93 -26.08 -14.25
CA ARG A 716 -65.10 -26.81 -14.80
C ARG A 716 -65.84 -27.60 -13.71
N ALA A 717 -65.11 -28.25 -12.81
CA ALA A 717 -65.69 -29.02 -11.69
C ALA A 717 -66.38 -28.11 -10.65
N ASN A 718 -65.80 -26.95 -10.34
CA ASN A 718 -66.41 -25.98 -9.42
C ASN A 718 -67.68 -25.36 -10.01
N GLU A 719 -67.68 -25.06 -11.31
CA GLU A 719 -68.86 -24.53 -11.99
C GLU A 719 -70.02 -25.55 -12.02
N ALA A 720 -69.73 -26.81 -12.37
CA ALA A 720 -70.71 -27.89 -12.31
C ALA A 720 -71.30 -28.09 -10.89
N ARG A 721 -70.47 -27.89 -9.84
CA ARG A 721 -70.94 -27.89 -8.43
C ARG A 721 -71.83 -26.69 -8.12
N ARG A 722 -71.52 -25.48 -8.63
CA ARG A 722 -72.34 -24.27 -8.47
C ARG A 722 -73.72 -24.46 -9.08
N ILE A 723 -73.80 -24.88 -10.34
CA ILE A 723 -75.07 -25.11 -11.04
C ILE A 723 -75.92 -26.15 -10.30
N LYS A 724 -75.33 -27.31 -9.95
CA LYS A 724 -76.04 -28.36 -9.21
C LYS A 724 -76.54 -27.91 -7.82
N ALA A 725 -75.81 -27.02 -7.15
CA ALA A 725 -76.25 -26.44 -5.88
C ALA A 725 -77.43 -25.48 -6.05
N LEU A 726 -77.42 -24.65 -7.10
CA LEU A 726 -78.52 -23.75 -7.46
C LEU A 726 -79.77 -24.53 -7.88
N GLU A 727 -79.63 -25.58 -8.71
CA GLU A 727 -80.74 -26.47 -9.07
C GLU A 727 -81.38 -27.09 -7.81
N ALA A 728 -80.55 -27.60 -6.89
CA ALA A 728 -81.01 -28.16 -5.63
C ALA A 728 -81.63 -27.12 -4.67
N GLN A 729 -81.30 -25.84 -4.81
CA GLN A 729 -81.95 -24.74 -4.08
C GLN A 729 -83.35 -24.46 -4.65
N VAL A 730 -83.47 -24.26 -5.96
CA VAL A 730 -84.77 -23.99 -6.61
C VAL A 730 -85.72 -25.19 -6.49
N ALA A 731 -85.21 -26.42 -6.62
CA ALA A 731 -86.00 -27.64 -6.41
C ALA A 731 -86.61 -27.73 -4.99
N ARG A 732 -85.89 -27.29 -3.95
CA ARG A 732 -86.44 -27.20 -2.58
C ARG A 732 -87.55 -26.15 -2.50
N GLN A 733 -87.38 -25.00 -3.13
CA GLN A 733 -88.40 -23.93 -3.17
C GLN A 733 -89.67 -24.37 -3.91
N LEU A 734 -89.59 -25.33 -4.85
CA LEU A 734 -90.75 -25.87 -5.55
C LEU A 734 -91.58 -26.88 -4.74
N SER A 735 -91.00 -27.49 -3.69
CA SER A 735 -91.68 -28.53 -2.90
C SER A 735 -93.09 -28.15 -2.40
N PRO A 736 -93.35 -26.93 -1.87
CA PRO A 736 -94.69 -26.52 -1.42
C PRO A 736 -95.72 -26.34 -2.54
N VAL A 737 -95.27 -26.18 -3.80
CA VAL A 737 -96.11 -25.91 -4.99
C VAL A 737 -96.05 -27.05 -6.02
N ALA A 738 -95.51 -28.21 -5.62
CA ALA A 738 -95.27 -29.38 -6.46
C ALA A 738 -96.55 -30.06 -7.00
N SER A 739 -97.73 -29.68 -6.49
CA SER A 739 -99.02 -30.08 -7.07
C SER A 739 -99.20 -29.55 -8.51
N ARG A 740 -98.60 -28.39 -8.82
CA ARG A 740 -98.61 -27.73 -10.13
C ARG A 740 -97.27 -27.81 -10.84
N PHE A 741 -96.18 -27.39 -10.19
CA PHE A 741 -94.85 -27.29 -10.80
C PHE A 741 -93.98 -28.50 -10.42
N VAL A 742 -93.80 -29.43 -11.35
CA VAL A 742 -93.08 -30.68 -11.11
C VAL A 742 -91.66 -30.58 -11.65
N ASP A 743 -90.67 -30.55 -10.75
CA ASP A 743 -89.25 -30.72 -11.10
C ASP A 743 -89.01 -32.11 -11.72
N ARG A 744 -88.36 -32.12 -12.89
CA ARG A 744 -87.99 -33.34 -13.64
C ARG A 744 -86.60 -33.89 -13.27
N ARG A 745 -85.86 -33.22 -12.39
CA ARG A 745 -84.50 -33.58 -11.93
C ARG A 745 -83.44 -33.63 -13.04
N ASN A 746 -83.66 -32.88 -14.12
CA ASN A 746 -82.76 -32.74 -15.27
C ASN A 746 -82.51 -31.26 -15.64
N GLY A 747 -82.66 -30.35 -14.66
CA GLY A 747 -82.59 -28.90 -14.87
C GLY A 747 -83.87 -28.28 -15.46
N THR A 748 -85.00 -29.00 -15.49
CA THR A 748 -86.29 -28.50 -16.00
C THR A 748 -87.44 -28.83 -15.06
N PHE A 749 -88.52 -28.05 -15.13
CA PHE A 749 -89.80 -28.38 -14.47
C PHE A 749 -90.96 -28.29 -15.47
N SER A 750 -92.05 -29.02 -15.24
CA SER A 750 -93.29 -28.87 -16.00
C SER A 750 -94.42 -28.28 -15.16
N ASP A 751 -95.19 -27.39 -15.75
CA ASP A 751 -96.45 -26.89 -15.19
C ASP A 751 -97.61 -27.78 -15.67
N ARG A 752 -98.24 -28.49 -14.72
CA ARG A 752 -99.37 -29.38 -15.01
C ARG A 752 -100.63 -28.68 -15.52
N VAL A 753 -100.77 -27.36 -15.32
CA VAL A 753 -101.95 -26.60 -15.75
C VAL A 753 -101.82 -26.17 -17.22
N THR A 754 -100.64 -25.71 -17.63
CA THR A 754 -100.38 -25.24 -19.01
C THR A 754 -99.83 -26.33 -19.93
N GLY A 755 -99.27 -27.41 -19.37
CA GLY A 755 -98.55 -28.45 -20.09
C GLY A 755 -97.13 -28.06 -20.52
N LEU A 756 -96.71 -26.82 -20.25
CA LEU A 756 -95.41 -26.29 -20.66
C LEU A 756 -94.27 -26.81 -19.78
N THR A 757 -93.08 -26.91 -20.37
CA THR A 757 -91.84 -27.26 -19.68
C THR A 757 -90.87 -26.10 -19.73
N TRP A 758 -90.24 -25.81 -18.60
CA TRP A 758 -89.46 -24.61 -18.35
C TRP A 758 -88.09 -24.98 -17.78
N CYS A 759 -87.07 -24.15 -18.01
CA CYS A 759 -85.80 -24.31 -17.30
C CYS A 759 -85.96 -24.03 -15.81
N LEU A 760 -85.29 -24.84 -14.98
CA LEU A 760 -85.32 -24.76 -13.52
C LEU A 760 -84.53 -23.55 -13.02
N LEU A 761 -83.34 -23.34 -13.57
CA LEU A 761 -82.63 -22.06 -13.44
C LEU A 761 -83.10 -21.11 -14.54
N ASP A 762 -83.19 -19.82 -14.20
CA ASP A 762 -83.24 -18.76 -15.20
C ASP A 762 -81.81 -18.27 -15.52
N SER A 763 -81.69 -17.44 -16.54
CA SER A 763 -80.39 -16.89 -16.95
C SER A 763 -79.68 -16.07 -15.88
N HIS A 764 -80.41 -15.55 -14.88
CA HIS A 764 -79.80 -14.77 -13.80
C HIS A 764 -79.05 -15.66 -12.81
N LEU A 765 -79.66 -16.77 -12.39
CA LEU A 765 -78.99 -17.77 -11.56
C LEU A 765 -77.91 -18.54 -12.33
N ASP A 766 -78.16 -18.89 -13.59
CA ASP A 766 -77.21 -19.62 -14.41
C ASP A 766 -75.96 -18.78 -14.72
N LEU A 767 -76.12 -17.56 -15.24
CA LEU A 767 -74.98 -16.71 -15.61
C LEU A 767 -74.41 -15.86 -14.45
N GLY A 768 -75.10 -15.79 -13.32
CA GLY A 768 -74.72 -14.93 -12.18
C GLY A 768 -74.84 -13.41 -12.46
N LYS A 769 -75.46 -13.02 -13.57
CA LYS A 769 -75.67 -11.63 -14.01
C LYS A 769 -77.04 -11.47 -14.67
N CYS A 770 -77.57 -10.25 -14.70
CA CYS A 770 -78.63 -9.92 -15.65
C CYS A 770 -78.07 -9.79 -17.07
N ILE A 771 -78.96 -9.81 -18.05
CA ILE A 771 -78.65 -9.76 -19.48
C ILE A 771 -79.68 -8.91 -20.23
N THR A 772 -79.24 -8.32 -21.34
CA THR A 772 -80.09 -7.63 -22.31
C THR A 772 -81.06 -8.60 -23.01
N HIS A 773 -82.09 -8.11 -23.68
CA HIS A 773 -83.02 -8.95 -24.45
C HIS A 773 -82.31 -9.70 -25.59
N ARG A 774 -81.34 -9.05 -26.23
CA ARG A 774 -80.51 -9.65 -27.28
C ARG A 774 -79.63 -10.77 -26.74
N GLU A 775 -78.96 -10.57 -25.62
CA GLU A 775 -78.20 -11.62 -24.92
C GLU A 775 -79.12 -12.75 -24.46
N ALA A 776 -80.33 -12.46 -23.98
CA ALA A 776 -81.33 -13.47 -23.60
C ALA A 776 -81.74 -14.34 -24.81
N SER A 777 -81.92 -13.73 -25.98
CA SER A 777 -82.19 -14.44 -27.22
C SER A 777 -81.05 -15.36 -27.66
N ALA A 778 -79.79 -14.92 -27.51
CA ALA A 778 -78.62 -15.75 -27.78
C ALA A 778 -78.49 -16.91 -26.76
N TYR A 779 -78.59 -16.61 -25.47
CA TYR A 779 -78.52 -17.58 -24.36
C TYR A 779 -79.54 -18.71 -24.54
N VAL A 780 -80.78 -18.38 -24.89
CA VAL A 780 -81.85 -19.36 -25.10
C VAL A 780 -81.57 -20.26 -26.32
N ALA A 781 -81.02 -19.72 -27.41
CA ALA A 781 -80.70 -20.50 -28.61
C ALA A 781 -79.55 -21.50 -28.40
N GLU A 782 -78.58 -21.17 -27.53
CA GLU A 782 -77.47 -22.04 -27.15
C GLU A 782 -77.84 -23.07 -26.06
N LEU A 783 -78.98 -22.89 -25.39
CA LEU A 783 -79.37 -23.68 -24.23
C LEU A 783 -79.60 -25.17 -24.57
N ARG A 784 -79.01 -26.07 -23.77
CA ARG A 784 -79.15 -27.53 -23.92
C ARG A 784 -79.71 -28.25 -22.68
N THR A 785 -80.30 -27.48 -21.77
CA THR A 785 -80.84 -27.95 -20.49
C THR A 785 -81.87 -29.06 -20.70
N GLY A 786 -81.84 -30.09 -19.84
CA GLY A 786 -82.69 -31.27 -19.96
C GLY A 786 -82.43 -32.16 -21.20
N GLY A 787 -81.42 -31.87 -22.01
CA GLY A 787 -81.17 -32.54 -23.30
C GLY A 787 -81.97 -31.99 -24.47
N HIS A 788 -82.63 -30.84 -24.29
CA HIS A 788 -83.49 -30.20 -25.31
C HIS A 788 -82.80 -29.00 -25.96
N SER A 789 -83.13 -28.71 -27.22
CA SER A 789 -82.57 -27.57 -28.00
C SER A 789 -83.62 -26.67 -28.63
N ASP A 790 -84.90 -26.98 -28.44
CA ASP A 790 -86.10 -26.24 -28.88
C ASP A 790 -86.57 -25.22 -27.82
N TRP A 791 -85.64 -24.72 -27.01
CA TRP A 791 -85.90 -23.67 -26.02
C TRP A 791 -86.20 -22.34 -26.72
N ARG A 792 -87.19 -21.60 -26.22
CA ARG A 792 -87.55 -20.27 -26.71
C ARG A 792 -87.83 -19.28 -25.59
N LEU A 793 -87.89 -18.00 -25.94
CA LEU A 793 -88.47 -16.98 -25.08
C LEU A 793 -89.96 -17.29 -24.86
N PRO A 794 -90.47 -17.10 -23.63
CA PRO A 794 -91.88 -17.18 -23.33
C PRO A 794 -92.63 -15.94 -23.83
N THR A 795 -93.92 -16.08 -24.08
CA THR A 795 -94.84 -14.94 -24.23
C THR A 795 -95.14 -14.31 -22.86
N ALA A 796 -95.66 -13.07 -22.84
CA ALA A 796 -96.08 -12.41 -21.61
C ALA A 796 -97.19 -13.20 -20.89
N GLY A 797 -98.11 -13.79 -21.66
CA GLY A 797 -99.16 -14.69 -21.14
C GLY A 797 -98.60 -15.93 -20.45
N GLU A 798 -97.61 -16.59 -21.05
CA GLU A 798 -96.98 -17.79 -20.48
C GLU A 798 -96.24 -17.48 -19.16
N LEU A 799 -95.45 -16.40 -19.11
CA LEU A 799 -94.78 -15.97 -17.87
C LEU A 799 -95.78 -15.52 -16.79
N ALA A 800 -96.88 -14.87 -17.18
CA ALA A 800 -97.93 -14.50 -16.24
C ALA A 800 -98.54 -15.74 -15.55
N THR A 801 -98.61 -16.90 -16.23
CA THR A 801 -99.07 -18.14 -15.58
C THR A 801 -98.18 -18.59 -14.42
N LEU A 802 -96.88 -18.27 -14.44
CA LEU A 802 -95.94 -18.60 -13.36
C LEU A 802 -96.04 -17.61 -12.20
N TYR A 803 -96.01 -16.30 -12.49
CA TYR A 803 -95.81 -15.27 -11.47
C TYR A 803 -97.09 -14.51 -11.07
N LYS A 804 -98.20 -14.65 -11.81
CA LYS A 804 -99.45 -13.91 -11.55
C LYS A 804 -100.64 -14.79 -11.16
N ASN A 805 -100.52 -16.11 -11.31
CA ASN A 805 -101.55 -17.08 -10.94
C ASN A 805 -101.11 -17.95 -9.74
N LYS A 806 -102.00 -18.17 -8.77
CA LYS A 806 -101.75 -19.08 -7.64
C LYS A 806 -101.89 -20.56 -8.06
N PRO A 807 -101.08 -21.50 -7.52
CA PRO A 807 -99.86 -21.24 -6.75
C PRO A 807 -98.79 -20.61 -7.66
N PHE A 808 -98.08 -19.62 -7.11
CA PHE A 808 -97.02 -18.90 -7.83
C PHE A 808 -95.75 -19.72 -7.90
N PHE A 809 -94.98 -19.55 -8.97
CA PHE A 809 -93.62 -20.07 -9.05
C PHE A 809 -92.69 -19.27 -8.10
N PRO A 810 -91.76 -19.91 -7.37
CA PRO A 810 -90.84 -19.20 -6.47
C PRO A 810 -89.99 -18.13 -7.17
N GLY A 811 -89.97 -16.92 -6.62
CA GLY A 811 -89.08 -15.86 -7.09
C GLY A 811 -87.61 -16.26 -6.95
N THR A 812 -86.83 -16.07 -8.02
CA THR A 812 -85.44 -16.56 -8.15
C THR A 812 -84.42 -15.42 -8.21
N GLY A 813 -84.81 -14.21 -7.80
CA GLY A 813 -83.94 -13.04 -7.63
C GLY A 813 -83.99 -12.02 -8.77
N ALA A 814 -84.33 -12.43 -9.98
CA ALA A 814 -84.55 -11.50 -11.10
C ALA A 814 -85.77 -10.60 -10.85
N ALA A 815 -85.66 -9.29 -11.15
CA ALA A 815 -86.77 -8.34 -10.98
C ALA A 815 -87.91 -8.57 -11.99
N TRP A 816 -87.56 -8.86 -13.24
CA TRP A 816 -88.48 -9.19 -14.31
C TRP A 816 -87.85 -10.14 -15.34
N TYR A 817 -88.72 -10.73 -16.17
CA TYR A 817 -88.34 -11.66 -17.22
C TYR A 817 -88.70 -11.14 -18.61
N TRP A 818 -87.77 -11.31 -19.54
CA TRP A 818 -87.91 -11.05 -20.97
C TRP A 818 -88.93 -11.97 -21.63
N THR A 819 -89.77 -11.39 -22.49
CA THR A 819 -90.70 -12.14 -23.34
C THR A 819 -90.28 -12.11 -24.81
N SER A 820 -90.97 -12.87 -25.66
CA SER A 820 -90.90 -12.76 -27.11
C SER A 820 -91.65 -11.55 -27.70
N GLU A 821 -92.43 -10.81 -26.89
CA GLU A 821 -93.27 -9.69 -27.33
C GLU A 821 -92.46 -8.38 -27.37
N SER A 822 -91.63 -8.23 -28.41
CA SER A 822 -90.88 -6.99 -28.72
C SER A 822 -91.60 -6.12 -29.75
N PHE A 823 -91.51 -4.79 -29.59
CA PHE A 823 -92.14 -3.81 -30.48
C PHE A 823 -91.44 -2.45 -30.42
N VAL A 824 -91.72 -1.59 -31.40
CA VAL A 824 -91.15 -0.24 -31.47
C VAL A 824 -92.14 0.77 -30.90
N ARG A 825 -91.70 1.56 -29.91
CA ARG A 825 -92.48 2.66 -29.31
C ARG A 825 -91.76 3.98 -29.55
N GLY A 826 -92.18 4.68 -30.61
CA GLY A 826 -91.47 5.87 -31.10
C GLY A 826 -90.17 5.47 -31.81
N TYR A 827 -89.03 5.85 -31.26
CA TYR A 827 -87.69 5.46 -31.76
C TYR A 827 -86.99 4.40 -30.90
N HIS A 828 -87.66 3.88 -29.87
CA HIS A 828 -87.09 2.88 -28.96
C HIS A 828 -87.70 1.51 -29.20
N HIS A 829 -86.83 0.49 -29.24
CA HIS A 829 -87.23 -0.89 -29.12
C HIS A 829 -87.54 -1.19 -27.65
N VAL A 830 -88.74 -1.70 -27.40
CA VAL A 830 -89.20 -2.08 -26.07
C VAL A 830 -89.78 -3.48 -26.11
N VAL A 831 -89.70 -4.19 -25.00
CA VAL A 831 -90.17 -5.56 -24.86
C VAL A 831 -91.11 -5.61 -23.67
N ASP A 832 -92.27 -6.25 -23.83
CA ASP A 832 -93.14 -6.54 -22.70
C ASP A 832 -92.41 -7.51 -21.75
N VAL A 833 -92.46 -7.22 -20.45
CA VAL A 833 -91.80 -7.99 -19.40
C VAL A 833 -92.81 -8.42 -18.34
N VAL A 834 -92.50 -9.51 -17.65
CA VAL A 834 -93.29 -9.97 -16.50
C VAL A 834 -92.44 -9.90 -15.25
N THR A 835 -92.85 -9.08 -14.29
CA THR A 835 -92.19 -8.96 -12.98
C THR A 835 -92.32 -10.28 -12.20
N SER A 836 -91.26 -10.67 -11.49
CA SER A 836 -91.25 -11.90 -10.68
C SER A 836 -92.06 -11.81 -9.39
N VAL A 837 -92.55 -10.61 -9.05
CA VAL A 837 -93.35 -10.31 -7.87
C VAL A 837 -94.66 -11.12 -7.88
N PRO A 838 -94.95 -11.92 -6.83
CA PRO A 838 -96.19 -12.70 -6.74
C PRO A 838 -97.40 -11.81 -6.46
N GLU A 839 -98.12 -11.42 -7.51
CA GLU A 839 -99.28 -10.53 -7.44
C GLU A 839 -100.36 -10.98 -8.43
N THR A 840 -101.64 -10.86 -8.08
CA THR A 840 -102.76 -11.29 -8.95
C THR A 840 -103.24 -10.21 -9.92
N GLU A 841 -102.73 -8.98 -9.83
CA GLU A 841 -102.98 -7.92 -10.81
C GLU A 841 -101.93 -7.98 -11.92
N PHE A 842 -102.32 -8.42 -13.13
CA PHE A 842 -101.42 -8.37 -14.28
C PHE A 842 -101.49 -7.00 -14.96
N LYS A 843 -100.49 -6.16 -14.71
CA LYS A 843 -100.23 -4.92 -15.45
C LYS A 843 -99.18 -5.20 -16.51
N ARG A 844 -99.44 -4.86 -17.78
CA ARG A 844 -98.40 -4.88 -18.83
C ARG A 844 -97.36 -3.81 -18.50
N VAL A 845 -96.10 -4.23 -18.40
CA VAL A 845 -94.92 -3.38 -18.24
C VAL A 845 -94.02 -3.67 -19.42
N SER A 846 -93.41 -2.64 -20.01
CA SER A 846 -92.49 -2.77 -21.14
C SER A 846 -91.18 -2.06 -20.81
N GLU A 847 -90.06 -2.74 -21.04
CA GLU A 847 -88.71 -2.26 -20.76
C GLU A 847 -87.92 -2.06 -22.06
N ASN A 848 -86.89 -1.22 -22.03
CA ASN A 848 -85.94 -1.08 -23.16
C ASN A 848 -85.19 -2.40 -23.37
N GLU A 849 -84.97 -2.83 -24.61
CA GLU A 849 -84.27 -4.09 -24.93
C GLU A 849 -82.83 -4.16 -24.38
N ASP A 850 -82.17 -3.02 -24.17
CA ASP A 850 -80.85 -2.88 -23.55
C ASP A 850 -80.88 -2.90 -22.00
N SER A 851 -82.05 -2.97 -21.36
CA SER A 851 -82.16 -3.00 -19.90
C SER A 851 -81.59 -4.30 -19.29
N CYS A 852 -81.34 -4.27 -17.97
CA CYS A 852 -80.88 -5.40 -17.17
C CYS A 852 -82.05 -6.33 -16.81
N GLY A 853 -82.24 -7.44 -17.52
CA GLY A 853 -83.30 -8.43 -17.26
C GLY A 853 -82.82 -9.87 -17.14
N ALA A 854 -83.74 -10.82 -17.09
CA ALA A 854 -83.46 -12.26 -17.09
C ALA A 854 -84.40 -13.00 -18.05
N VAL A 855 -84.11 -14.25 -18.38
CA VAL A 855 -85.04 -15.11 -19.12
C VAL A 855 -85.15 -16.49 -18.47
N ARG A 856 -86.40 -16.96 -18.34
CA ARG A 856 -86.73 -18.35 -18.01
C ARG A 856 -87.27 -19.00 -19.28
N ALA A 857 -86.41 -19.77 -19.95
CA ALA A 857 -86.74 -20.38 -21.23
C ALA A 857 -87.89 -21.40 -21.08
N VAL A 858 -88.71 -21.50 -22.12
CA VAL A 858 -89.87 -22.40 -22.18
C VAL A 858 -89.82 -23.26 -23.45
N ARG A 859 -90.41 -24.45 -23.36
CA ARG A 859 -90.69 -25.36 -24.47
C ARG A 859 -92.03 -26.10 -24.24
N ARG A 860 -92.52 -26.78 -25.27
CA ARG A 860 -93.77 -27.56 -25.23
C ARG A 860 -93.50 -29.07 -25.23
#